data_AF-A0A5M8FDS7-F1
#
_entry.id   AF-A0A5M8FDS7-F1
#
_cell.length_a   1.000
_cell.length_b   1.000
_cell.length_c   1.000
_cell.angle_alpha   90.00
_cell.angle_beta   90.00
_cell.angle_gamma   90.00
#
_symmetry.space_group_name_H-M   'P 1'
#
loop_
_entity.id
_entity.type
_entity.pdbx_description
1 polymer ?
#
loop_
_entity_poly.entity_id
_entity_poly.type
_entity_poly.pdbx_seq_one_letter_code
_entity_poly.pdbx_strand_id
1 'polypeptide(L)'
;MLEQSIHRLDNSLPQPLLMERRRASPLRFMQSRPHSYLTAGVLLVLLLSIGATAPASPTDLLQRAQTHDIWMRTHHMPAGGVMAAQFTDASYSEIALYGGRRDPAIWTGAYLAAQALRLMETGDSDAATRLAAVVQTLHDWWRISGDTGYLARFAAPADSAATILATLPADDPEVIRDVPYDGELWHWRGRVSRDQYQGVLLGMSLAYEATADAAIRQRIREDVTAFVERLMQEEERRVKVVINDSANFSVDLRLRHAVYTDDETPSGIPVINITTDPVSAEGSGMLVFWPNPSEYLREIPGLWWLPDIELPTQAIQLAGAFRVALQVTQGVPGYEARHAALRAHYEENVEAWLDMAADWENTNQCGDSYYGLNIAFLPLFNWVRLEDDMLRRGRLQREVLRDALWSEVADHKNVLFALLYASQAAPEDAIDDLINAHLAQLARFPDAPQLDLPFDLRSKYAEDPNCPGLSSVATDVDERPGATYIWERHPWQLVDSGTPNLVFAGVDYLLAYWLGRHAGFLCEADELTLTAVTVDGSRRHVACRDLRAGPDVTVSSTGDLALRAGRQIQLLPGFRVEAGGLLQASIDPTLASRPLTGAPLSLPTHARTSSQAPAPRSEARGQTAGALSPPMPAPGAEALTWSMLPAELQEQLLAHDAKIHDAQRDSTGDIIVFATEAPLAWEDTNGQSDIYLYAVASERLHLVSLALDGYAGNGSSDEPRLDGLGQQLLFRSTATNLVVGAQNDFAQLYQHDLGIGSTTRLTQTARGEPGTGNSGQAILAGTWAIFHTEAANLAAAGPGLYRQQLSDASRQPVGLDEWGLPDPAASRPAADSAGAEIAYQRPEPNGMRQIYLTDAVQAERLSLTSDPVLGQLDHCCAALSRDGGLLAYREQTSQGQAWLHVYHRNQGSYYRLPWPRDETLQSQAPVFNHDGSELWWLNPEQGPGLPEVLHWMKNPFGTAENRPSDGSAIVKVKAA
;
A
#
# COMPACT_ATOMS: atom_id res chain seq x y z
N MET A 1 -20.29 -36.90 -22.98
CA MET A 1 -21.05 -38.08 -23.41
C MET A 1 -20.80 -39.24 -22.43
N LEU A 2 -21.89 -39.71 -21.80
CA LEU A 2 -22.16 -41.04 -21.22
C LEU A 2 -21.14 -41.75 -20.30
N GLU A 3 -21.45 -41.70 -19.00
CA GLU A 3 -21.82 -42.82 -18.09
C GLU A 3 -21.53 -44.31 -18.45
N GLN A 4 -21.17 -45.07 -17.41
CA GLN A 4 -21.37 -46.52 -17.14
C GLN A 4 -20.20 -47.51 -17.30
N SER A 5 -19.88 -48.18 -16.18
CA SER A 5 -19.63 -49.63 -15.95
C SER A 5 -18.76 -49.75 -14.67
N ILE A 6 -19.03 -50.51 -13.59
CA ILE A 6 -19.62 -51.85 -13.37
C ILE A 6 -20.15 -51.97 -11.92
N HIS A 7 -21.17 -52.81 -11.74
CA HIS A 7 -21.89 -53.11 -10.50
C HIS A 7 -21.55 -54.52 -9.96
N ARG A 8 -21.53 -54.68 -8.63
CA ARG A 8 -21.80 -55.88 -7.77
C ARG A 8 -20.78 -57.03 -7.62
N LEU A 9 -20.48 -57.33 -6.34
CA LEU A 9 -20.43 -58.62 -5.59
C LEU A 9 -19.82 -58.28 -4.20
N ASP A 10 -20.14 -58.82 -3.03
CA ASP A 10 -21.22 -59.59 -2.41
C ASP A 10 -21.02 -59.43 -0.88
N ASN A 11 -22.07 -59.58 -0.08
CA ASN A 11 -22.09 -59.44 1.38
C ASN A 11 -21.58 -60.68 2.13
N SER A 12 -20.86 -60.52 3.26
CA SER A 12 -20.92 -61.45 4.40
C SER A 12 -20.37 -60.88 5.74
N LEU A 13 -21.29 -60.43 6.61
CA LEU A 13 -21.48 -60.62 8.09
C LEU A 13 -20.28 -60.92 9.06
N PRO A 14 -20.40 -60.79 10.41
CA PRO A 14 -21.36 -60.09 11.29
C PRO A 14 -20.74 -59.36 12.56
N GLN A 15 -21.57 -58.60 13.30
CA GLN A 15 -21.31 -58.15 14.70
C GLN A 15 -21.33 -59.31 15.72
N PRO A 16 -20.89 -59.12 17.01
CA PRO A 16 -21.88 -58.78 18.08
C PRO A 16 -21.38 -58.04 19.38
N LEU A 17 -22.33 -57.31 20.02
CA LEU A 17 -22.79 -57.31 21.44
C LEU A 17 -21.92 -56.85 22.66
N LEU A 18 -22.37 -55.73 23.27
CA LEU A 18 -22.99 -55.52 24.63
C LEU A 18 -22.26 -55.79 25.99
N MET A 19 -22.59 -54.91 26.97
CA MET A 19 -22.56 -55.01 28.47
C MET A 19 -21.23 -54.72 29.20
N GLU A 20 -21.13 -54.14 30.42
CA GLU A 20 -22.02 -53.60 31.46
C GLU A 20 -21.23 -52.78 32.53
N ARG A 21 -21.96 -52.16 33.47
CA ARG A 21 -21.61 -51.23 34.58
C ARG A 21 -20.73 -51.78 35.74
N ARG A 22 -20.09 -50.88 36.52
CA ARG A 22 -20.28 -50.58 38.00
C ARG A 22 -19.07 -49.79 38.59
N ARG A 23 -19.27 -48.63 39.26
CA ARG A 23 -19.27 -48.33 40.75
C ARG A 23 -17.98 -48.77 41.48
N ALA A 24 -17.32 -48.07 42.42
CA ALA A 24 -17.59 -46.89 43.27
C ALA A 24 -16.28 -46.37 43.93
N SER A 25 -16.38 -45.18 44.56
CA SER A 25 -15.42 -44.32 45.29
C SER A 25 -15.01 -44.83 46.71
N PRO A 26 -14.44 -44.05 47.69
CA PRO A 26 -13.43 -42.95 47.73
C PRO A 26 -12.44 -42.96 48.98
N LEU A 27 -11.69 -41.85 49.20
CA LEU A 27 -11.05 -41.31 50.46
C LEU A 27 -9.66 -41.90 50.87
N ARG A 28 -8.66 -41.23 51.49
CA ARG A 28 -8.37 -39.86 52.01
C ARG A 28 -6.90 -39.79 52.53
N PHE A 29 -6.31 -38.57 52.53
CA PHE A 29 -5.36 -37.91 53.48
C PHE A 29 -3.95 -38.45 53.86
N MET A 30 -2.93 -37.56 53.71
CA MET A 30 -1.97 -36.98 54.72
C MET A 30 -0.55 -36.76 54.11
N GLN A 31 -0.12 -35.51 53.85
CA GLN A 31 0.80 -34.65 54.65
C GLN A 31 2.15 -35.26 55.08
N SER A 32 3.27 -34.78 54.50
CA SER A 32 4.39 -34.05 55.16
C SER A 32 5.71 -34.10 54.35
N ARG A 33 6.43 -32.95 54.31
CA ARG A 33 7.78 -32.69 53.74
C ARG A 33 8.90 -33.12 54.75
N PRO A 34 10.21 -32.88 54.51
CA PRO A 34 11.10 -33.07 53.34
C PRO A 34 12.43 -33.81 53.69
N HIS A 35 13.23 -34.25 52.71
CA HIS A 35 14.70 -34.00 52.63
C HIS A 35 15.37 -34.73 51.44
N SER A 36 16.42 -34.08 50.97
CA SER A 36 17.31 -34.28 49.83
C SER A 36 17.91 -35.69 49.67
N TYR A 37 18.17 -36.13 48.43
CA TYR A 37 19.48 -36.55 47.89
C TYR A 37 19.33 -36.97 46.41
N LEU A 38 20.29 -36.57 45.57
CA LEU A 38 20.42 -36.93 44.16
C LEU A 38 20.57 -38.45 43.98
N THR A 39 19.84 -39.03 43.02
CA THR A 39 20.32 -40.13 42.16
C THR A 39 19.53 -40.17 40.86
N ALA A 40 20.28 -40.27 39.75
CA ALA A 40 19.77 -40.44 38.41
C ALA A 40 19.01 -41.77 38.26
N GLY A 41 17.83 -41.69 37.65
CA GLY A 41 17.01 -42.84 37.28
C GLY A 41 15.96 -42.38 36.28
N VAL A 42 16.28 -42.49 35.00
CA VAL A 42 15.35 -42.23 33.89
C VAL A 42 14.25 -43.29 33.96
N LEU A 43 13.04 -42.88 34.30
CA LEU A 43 11.83 -43.68 34.13
C LEU A 43 10.91 -42.92 33.16
N LEU A 44 10.82 -43.45 31.94
CA LEU A 44 9.94 -42.98 30.88
C LEU A 44 8.49 -43.24 31.30
N VAL A 45 7.75 -42.20 31.67
CA VAL A 45 6.29 -42.26 31.83
C VAL A 45 5.68 -41.66 30.57
N LEU A 46 5.08 -42.54 29.74
CA LEU A 46 4.17 -42.18 28.67
C LEU A 46 2.93 -41.50 29.27
N LEU A 47 2.94 -40.18 29.29
CA LEU A 47 1.73 -39.37 29.42
C LEU A 47 1.20 -39.11 28.01
N LEU A 48 0.17 -39.86 27.63
CA LEU A 48 -0.81 -39.43 26.63
C LEU A 48 -1.47 -38.15 27.17
N SER A 49 -0.82 -37.04 26.88
CA SER A 49 -1.40 -35.71 26.99
C SER A 49 -2.07 -35.44 25.66
N ILE A 50 -3.38 -35.17 25.70
CA ILE A 50 -4.05 -34.46 24.62
C ILE A 50 -3.33 -33.11 24.57
N GLY A 51 -2.40 -32.97 23.63
CA GLY A 51 -1.49 -31.85 23.56
C GLY A 51 -2.27 -30.59 23.21
N ALA A 52 -2.40 -29.67 24.16
CA ALA A 52 -2.43 -28.27 23.79
C ALA A 52 -1.05 -27.97 23.21
N THR A 53 -0.97 -27.84 21.88
CA THR A 53 0.23 -27.42 21.19
C THR A 53 0.68 -26.07 21.75
N ALA A 54 1.97 -25.94 22.06
CA ALA A 54 2.53 -24.64 22.40
C ALA A 54 2.29 -23.68 21.23
N PRO A 55 2.05 -22.37 21.48
CA PRO A 55 1.99 -21.38 20.41
C PRO A 55 3.24 -21.47 19.54
N ALA A 56 3.07 -21.49 18.21
CA ALA A 56 4.21 -21.44 17.30
C ALA A 56 4.99 -20.15 17.56
N SER A 57 6.30 -20.25 17.73
CA SER A 57 7.19 -19.10 17.83
C SER A 57 7.64 -18.62 16.44
N PRO A 58 8.18 -17.39 16.31
CA PRO A 58 8.82 -16.94 15.06
C PRO A 58 9.89 -17.93 14.56
N THR A 59 10.63 -18.55 15.49
CA THR A 59 11.63 -19.57 15.19
C THR A 59 11.01 -20.83 14.59
N ASP A 60 9.86 -21.28 15.09
CA ASP A 60 9.18 -22.46 14.58
C ASP A 60 8.70 -22.23 13.14
N LEU A 61 8.15 -21.05 12.85
CA LEU A 61 7.70 -20.69 11.51
C LEU A 61 8.86 -20.63 10.50
N LEU A 62 10.00 -20.07 10.92
CA LEU A 62 11.22 -20.04 10.11
C LEU A 62 11.77 -21.44 9.87
N GLN A 63 11.83 -22.28 10.90
CA GLN A 63 12.29 -23.67 10.76
C GLN A 63 11.40 -24.45 9.81
N ARG A 64 10.07 -24.26 9.87
CA ARG A 64 9.14 -24.85 8.90
C ARG A 64 9.42 -24.37 7.48
N ALA A 65 9.69 -23.08 7.28
CA ALA A 65 10.03 -22.53 5.96
C ALA A 65 11.31 -23.17 5.40
N GLN A 66 12.36 -23.27 6.22
CA GLN A 66 13.61 -23.93 5.84
C GLN A 66 13.40 -25.40 5.50
N THR A 67 12.56 -26.10 6.26
CA THR A 67 12.26 -27.52 6.03
C THR A 67 11.51 -27.73 4.71
N HIS A 68 10.49 -26.92 4.43
CA HIS A 68 9.76 -26.95 3.15
C HIS A 68 10.69 -26.63 1.97
N ASP A 69 11.55 -25.62 2.08
CA ASP A 69 12.52 -25.26 1.02
C ASP A 69 13.48 -26.43 0.70
N ILE A 70 14.07 -27.04 1.73
CA ILE A 70 14.96 -28.20 1.57
C ILE A 70 14.20 -29.38 0.94
N TRP A 71 13.02 -29.68 1.46
CA TRP A 71 12.20 -30.79 0.96
C TRP A 71 11.85 -30.60 -0.51
N MET A 72 11.41 -29.40 -0.86
CA MET A 72 11.01 -29.05 -2.21
C MET A 72 12.17 -29.15 -3.20
N ARG A 73 13.35 -28.60 -2.86
CA ARG A 73 14.53 -28.70 -3.72
C ARG A 73 15.02 -30.12 -3.91
N THR A 74 14.80 -30.98 -2.93
CA THR A 74 15.27 -32.38 -2.98
C THR A 74 14.34 -33.26 -3.82
N HIS A 75 13.03 -33.00 -3.78
CA HIS A 75 12.04 -33.96 -4.29
C HIS A 75 11.01 -33.41 -5.27
N HIS A 76 10.84 -32.08 -5.37
CA HIS A 76 9.69 -31.46 -6.04
C HIS A 76 10.09 -30.52 -7.17
N MET A 77 11.36 -30.56 -7.60
CA MET A 77 11.87 -29.71 -8.68
C MET A 77 12.43 -30.52 -9.87
N PRO A 78 11.68 -31.46 -10.48
CA PRO A 78 12.12 -32.16 -11.69
C PRO A 78 12.47 -31.16 -12.79
N ALA A 79 13.67 -31.28 -13.37
CA ALA A 79 14.19 -30.34 -14.36
C ALA A 79 14.07 -28.85 -13.93
N GLY A 80 14.13 -28.58 -12.61
CA GLY A 80 14.03 -27.24 -12.04
C GLY A 80 12.61 -26.68 -11.90
N GLY A 81 11.58 -27.40 -12.36
CA GLY A 81 10.18 -26.98 -12.28
C GLY A 81 9.45 -27.54 -11.07
N VAL A 82 8.59 -26.76 -10.41
CA VAL A 82 7.88 -27.19 -9.20
C VAL A 82 6.72 -28.13 -9.54
N MET A 83 6.71 -29.31 -8.93
CA MET A 83 5.65 -30.33 -9.08
C MET A 83 5.39 -31.06 -7.75
N ALA A 84 4.23 -31.72 -7.63
CA ALA A 84 4.02 -32.70 -6.58
C ALA A 84 4.74 -34.01 -6.91
N ALA A 85 5.15 -34.77 -5.90
CA ALA A 85 5.82 -36.07 -6.08
C ALA A 85 5.06 -37.16 -5.34
N GLN A 86 4.78 -38.27 -6.04
CA GLN A 86 4.27 -39.49 -5.43
C GLN A 86 5.44 -40.47 -5.24
N PHE A 87 5.63 -40.92 -4.01
CA PHE A 87 6.70 -41.84 -3.64
C PHE A 87 6.25 -43.29 -3.71
N THR A 88 7.20 -44.20 -3.92
CA THR A 88 6.94 -45.64 -3.98
C THR A 88 6.40 -46.19 -2.65
N ASP A 89 6.88 -45.64 -1.53
CA ASP A 89 6.46 -46.00 -0.18
C ASP A 89 6.68 -44.85 0.83
N ALA A 90 6.31 -45.08 2.09
CA ALA A 90 6.39 -44.12 3.18
C ALA A 90 7.83 -43.83 3.68
N SER A 91 8.87 -44.41 3.08
CA SER A 91 10.27 -44.01 3.33
C SER A 91 10.65 -42.71 2.62
N TYR A 92 9.86 -42.32 1.61
CA TYR A 92 10.11 -41.14 0.77
C TYR A 92 11.49 -41.12 0.10
N SER A 93 12.07 -42.31 -0.14
CA SER A 93 13.42 -42.44 -0.71
C SER A 93 13.44 -42.49 -2.24
N GLU A 94 12.36 -42.95 -2.87
CA GLU A 94 12.25 -43.09 -4.32
C GLU A 94 10.92 -42.50 -4.83
N ILE A 95 11.02 -41.65 -5.85
CA ILE A 95 9.86 -41.04 -6.52
C ILE A 95 9.34 -42.00 -7.59
N ALA A 96 8.06 -42.36 -7.48
CA ALA A 96 7.39 -43.19 -8.48
C ALA A 96 6.96 -42.37 -9.70
N LEU A 97 6.36 -41.20 -9.47
CA LEU A 97 5.92 -40.27 -10.51
C LEU A 97 5.77 -38.86 -9.97
N TYR A 98 5.83 -37.87 -10.87
CA TYR A 98 5.43 -36.50 -10.57
C TYR A 98 3.98 -36.23 -10.97
N GLY A 99 3.26 -35.57 -10.05
CA GLY A 99 1.88 -35.10 -10.20
C GLY A 99 1.80 -33.63 -10.62
N GLY A 100 0.59 -33.11 -10.80
CA GLY A 100 0.39 -31.69 -11.15
C GLY A 100 0.96 -31.27 -12.50
N ARG A 101 1.06 -32.21 -13.45
CA ARG A 101 1.81 -32.08 -14.72
C ARG A 101 1.38 -30.92 -15.62
N ARG A 102 0.21 -30.32 -15.38
CA ARG A 102 -0.30 -29.19 -16.15
C ARG A 102 0.09 -27.85 -15.56
N ASP A 103 0.29 -27.76 -14.25
CA ASP A 103 0.52 -26.47 -13.61
C ASP A 103 1.95 -26.18 -13.11
N PRO A 104 3.05 -26.77 -13.64
CA PRO A 104 4.37 -26.49 -13.08
C PRO A 104 4.82 -25.02 -13.19
N ALA A 105 4.43 -24.30 -14.24
CA ALA A 105 4.93 -22.94 -14.46
C ALA A 105 4.41 -21.92 -13.46
N ILE A 106 3.12 -21.95 -13.10
CA ILE A 106 2.59 -21.09 -12.03
C ILE A 106 3.33 -21.33 -10.71
N TRP A 107 3.58 -22.58 -10.34
CA TRP A 107 4.24 -22.93 -9.07
C TRP A 107 5.72 -22.66 -9.07
N THR A 108 6.37 -22.78 -10.23
CA THR A 108 7.77 -22.40 -10.42
C THR A 108 7.92 -20.88 -10.26
N GLY A 109 7.00 -20.09 -10.81
CA GLY A 109 6.92 -18.65 -10.59
C GLY A 109 6.61 -18.26 -9.14
N ALA A 110 5.70 -18.96 -8.46
CA ALA A 110 5.42 -18.76 -7.03
C ALA A 110 6.65 -19.05 -6.15
N TYR A 111 7.42 -20.09 -6.49
CA TYR A 111 8.67 -20.37 -5.80
C TYR A 111 9.74 -19.31 -6.08
N LEU A 112 9.83 -18.81 -7.32
CA LEU A 112 10.70 -17.68 -7.64
C LEU A 112 10.35 -16.44 -6.79
N ALA A 113 9.05 -16.13 -6.65
CA ALA A 113 8.57 -15.06 -5.79
C ALA A 113 8.99 -15.28 -4.32
N ALA A 114 8.83 -16.50 -3.80
CA ALA A 114 9.25 -16.84 -2.44
C ALA A 114 10.77 -16.68 -2.22
N GLN A 115 11.60 -17.10 -3.18
CA GLN A 115 13.06 -16.93 -3.10
C GLN A 115 13.50 -15.46 -3.27
N ALA A 116 12.80 -14.69 -4.10
CA ALA A 116 13.02 -13.25 -4.23
C ALA A 116 12.72 -12.52 -2.92
N LEU A 117 11.57 -12.79 -2.30
CA LEU A 117 11.22 -12.25 -0.99
C LEU A 117 12.23 -12.70 0.07
N ARG A 118 12.61 -13.99 0.11
CA ARG A 118 13.68 -14.48 0.99
C ARG A 118 14.98 -13.70 0.80
N LEU A 119 15.42 -13.48 -0.44
CA LEU A 119 16.64 -12.73 -0.75
C LEU A 119 16.56 -11.28 -0.26
N MET A 120 15.43 -10.61 -0.48
CA MET A 120 15.20 -9.25 0.03
C MET A 120 15.20 -9.19 1.57
N GLU A 121 14.73 -10.24 2.23
CA GLU A 121 14.65 -10.27 3.70
C GLU A 121 15.92 -10.75 4.39
N THR A 122 16.76 -11.53 3.72
CA THR A 122 17.91 -12.20 4.36
C THR A 122 19.26 -11.83 3.77
N GLY A 123 19.30 -11.37 2.52
CA GLY A 123 20.54 -11.27 1.76
C GLY A 123 21.25 -12.63 1.54
N ASP A 124 20.56 -13.75 1.78
CA ASP A 124 21.16 -15.08 1.75
C ASP A 124 21.64 -15.45 0.34
N SER A 125 22.93 -15.77 0.21
CA SER A 125 23.54 -16.21 -1.05
C SER A 125 22.94 -17.50 -1.62
N ASP A 126 22.40 -18.39 -0.77
CA ASP A 126 21.65 -19.55 -1.24
C ASP A 126 20.38 -19.11 -1.98
N ALA A 127 19.61 -18.16 -1.41
CA ALA A 127 18.42 -17.62 -2.05
C ALA A 127 18.74 -16.94 -3.39
N ALA A 128 19.85 -16.18 -3.47
CA ALA A 128 20.33 -15.61 -4.72
C ALA A 128 20.66 -16.69 -5.78
N THR A 129 21.31 -17.78 -5.36
CA THR A 129 21.63 -18.91 -6.23
C THR A 129 20.35 -19.61 -6.73
N ARG A 130 19.35 -19.79 -5.86
CA ARG A 130 18.06 -20.39 -6.24
C ARG A 130 17.28 -19.49 -7.19
N LEU A 131 17.19 -18.19 -6.90
CA LEU A 131 16.55 -17.22 -7.78
C LEU A 131 17.16 -17.26 -9.18
N ALA A 132 18.49 -17.22 -9.31
CA ALA A 132 19.18 -17.27 -10.59
C ALA A 132 18.86 -18.57 -11.37
N ALA A 133 18.88 -19.72 -10.69
CA ALA A 133 18.58 -21.00 -11.31
C ALA A 133 17.12 -21.08 -11.81
N VAL A 134 16.16 -20.58 -11.02
CA VAL A 134 14.74 -20.62 -11.41
C VAL A 134 14.42 -19.62 -12.52
N VAL A 135 15.05 -18.44 -12.53
CA VAL A 135 14.95 -17.51 -13.67
C VAL A 135 15.46 -18.18 -14.94
N GLN A 136 16.58 -18.92 -14.87
CA GLN A 136 17.09 -19.65 -16.03
C GLN A 136 16.12 -20.75 -16.49
N THR A 137 15.57 -21.55 -15.58
CA THR A 137 14.56 -22.57 -15.92
C THR A 137 13.36 -21.96 -16.64
N LEU A 138 12.81 -20.87 -16.10
CA LEU A 138 11.65 -20.19 -16.71
C LEU A 138 12.03 -19.55 -18.05
N HIS A 139 13.22 -18.97 -18.17
CA HIS A 139 13.74 -18.45 -19.43
C HIS A 139 13.78 -19.55 -20.51
N ASP A 140 14.29 -20.74 -20.19
CA ASP A 140 14.30 -21.85 -21.13
C ASP A 140 12.87 -22.26 -21.54
N TRP A 141 11.91 -22.23 -20.62
CA TRP A 141 10.50 -22.53 -20.92
C TRP A 141 9.80 -21.46 -21.77
N TRP A 142 10.24 -20.20 -21.71
CA TRP A 142 9.79 -19.14 -22.62
C TRP A 142 10.37 -19.27 -24.03
N ARG A 143 11.52 -19.94 -24.17
CA ARG A 143 12.26 -19.99 -25.44
C ARG A 143 12.10 -21.31 -26.18
N ILE A 144 11.75 -22.39 -25.49
CA ILE A 144 11.77 -23.74 -26.05
C ILE A 144 10.80 -23.95 -27.22
N SER A 145 9.67 -23.25 -27.24
CA SER A 145 8.71 -23.29 -28.36
C SER A 145 9.25 -22.61 -29.62
N GLY A 146 10.15 -21.64 -29.47
CA GLY A 146 10.53 -20.71 -30.55
C GLY A 146 9.48 -19.63 -30.86
N ASP A 147 8.27 -19.75 -30.31
CA ASP A 147 7.17 -18.82 -30.50
C ASP A 147 7.29 -17.64 -29.52
N THR A 148 7.32 -16.42 -30.06
CA THR A 148 7.52 -15.21 -29.25
C THR A 148 6.36 -15.00 -28.28
N GLY A 149 6.66 -14.95 -26.98
CA GLY A 149 5.67 -14.73 -25.93
C GLY A 149 4.90 -16.01 -25.53
N TYR A 150 5.23 -17.17 -26.10
CA TYR A 150 4.58 -18.43 -25.74
C TYR A 150 5.38 -19.20 -24.69
N LEU A 151 4.77 -19.44 -23.53
CA LEU A 151 5.38 -20.13 -22.39
C LEU A 151 5.03 -21.62 -22.41
N ALA A 152 6.02 -22.49 -22.31
CA ALA A 152 5.79 -23.92 -22.06
C ALA A 152 5.27 -24.16 -20.63
N ARG A 153 4.34 -25.11 -20.45
CA ARG A 153 3.89 -25.54 -19.10
C ARG A 153 5.01 -26.21 -18.31
N PHE A 154 5.85 -26.95 -19.02
CA PHE A 154 6.99 -27.70 -18.48
C PHE A 154 7.92 -28.10 -19.63
N ALA A 155 9.24 -28.06 -19.40
CA ALA A 155 10.21 -28.61 -20.33
C ALA A 155 11.37 -29.30 -19.58
N ALA A 156 11.95 -30.32 -20.21
CA ALA A 156 13.09 -31.05 -19.69
C ALA A 156 14.01 -31.55 -20.82
N PRO A 157 15.32 -31.68 -20.58
CA PRO A 157 16.24 -32.35 -21.50
C PRO A 157 15.79 -33.78 -21.80
N ALA A 158 15.99 -34.24 -23.03
CA ALA A 158 15.58 -35.57 -23.51
C ALA A 158 16.33 -36.73 -22.83
N ASP A 159 17.48 -36.46 -22.21
CA ASP A 159 18.28 -37.41 -21.43
C ASP A 159 17.97 -37.36 -19.91
N SER A 160 16.93 -36.62 -19.52
CA SER A 160 16.45 -36.58 -18.13
C SER A 160 16.09 -37.98 -17.59
N ALA A 161 16.07 -38.11 -16.26
CA ALA A 161 15.70 -39.36 -15.61
C ALA A 161 14.32 -39.86 -16.08
N ALA A 162 14.15 -41.19 -16.14
CA ALA A 162 12.92 -41.83 -16.66
C ALA A 162 11.64 -41.35 -15.96
N THR A 163 11.70 -41.05 -14.66
CA THR A 163 10.58 -40.51 -13.87
C THR A 163 10.18 -39.10 -14.29
N ILE A 164 11.14 -38.27 -14.75
CA ILE A 164 10.88 -36.94 -15.32
C ILE A 164 10.30 -37.10 -16.72
N LEU A 165 10.89 -37.94 -17.58
CA LEU A 165 10.39 -38.17 -18.93
C LEU A 165 8.98 -38.78 -18.95
N ALA A 166 8.58 -39.50 -17.90
CA ALA A 166 7.21 -40.00 -17.73
C ALA A 166 6.16 -38.88 -17.57
N THR A 167 6.57 -37.64 -17.26
CA THR A 167 5.69 -36.45 -17.25
C THR A 167 5.46 -35.87 -18.66
N LEU A 168 6.33 -36.25 -19.61
CA LEU A 168 6.32 -35.85 -21.02
C LEU A 168 6.19 -37.08 -21.93
N PRO A 169 5.12 -37.88 -21.80
CA PRO A 169 4.98 -39.13 -22.56
C PRO A 169 4.77 -38.87 -24.05
N ALA A 170 5.26 -39.78 -24.90
CA ALA A 170 5.28 -39.59 -26.36
C ALA A 170 3.92 -39.74 -27.05
N ASP A 171 2.93 -40.33 -26.37
CA ASP A 171 1.57 -40.51 -26.85
C ASP A 171 0.63 -39.35 -26.48
N ASP A 172 1.11 -38.38 -25.70
CA ASP A 172 0.34 -37.19 -25.33
C ASP A 172 0.48 -36.10 -26.40
N PRO A 173 -0.61 -35.67 -27.05
CA PRO A 173 -0.56 -34.67 -28.12
C PRO A 173 -0.18 -33.26 -27.64
N GLU A 174 -0.12 -33.01 -26.33
CA GLU A 174 0.38 -31.75 -25.77
C GLU A 174 1.91 -31.74 -25.64
N VAL A 175 2.58 -32.87 -25.86
CA VAL A 175 4.02 -33.03 -25.67
C VAL A 175 4.74 -33.00 -27.00
N ILE A 176 5.65 -32.03 -27.12
CA ILE A 176 6.54 -31.85 -28.25
C ILE A 176 7.91 -32.41 -27.87
N ARG A 177 8.47 -33.28 -28.72
CA ARG A 177 9.68 -34.06 -28.42
C ARG A 177 10.79 -33.79 -29.42
N ASP A 178 12.00 -34.17 -29.01
CA ASP A 178 13.24 -34.09 -29.78
C ASP A 178 13.49 -32.69 -30.36
N VAL A 179 13.15 -31.65 -29.60
CA VAL A 179 13.34 -30.24 -29.98
C VAL A 179 14.80 -29.87 -29.77
N PRO A 180 15.55 -29.47 -30.80
CA PRO A 180 16.92 -28.99 -30.63
C PRO A 180 16.92 -27.62 -29.95
N TYR A 181 17.49 -27.53 -28.75
CA TYR A 181 17.59 -26.29 -27.98
C TYR A 181 18.89 -26.29 -27.16
N ASP A 182 19.63 -25.18 -27.25
CA ASP A 182 20.94 -24.97 -26.62
C ASP A 182 21.96 -26.12 -26.82
N GLY A 183 21.95 -26.72 -28.01
CA GLY A 183 22.88 -27.82 -28.36
C GLY A 183 22.47 -29.20 -27.86
N GLU A 184 21.33 -29.33 -27.17
CA GLU A 184 20.77 -30.58 -26.65
C GLU A 184 19.38 -30.84 -27.26
N LEU A 185 18.85 -32.04 -27.04
CA LEU A 185 17.46 -32.36 -27.37
C LEU A 185 16.60 -32.19 -26.14
N TRP A 186 15.43 -31.59 -26.32
CA TRP A 186 14.48 -31.29 -25.26
C TRP A 186 13.09 -31.82 -25.57
N HIS A 187 12.30 -32.00 -24.52
CA HIS A 187 10.87 -32.27 -24.62
C HIS A 187 10.13 -31.22 -23.80
N TRP A 188 8.98 -30.78 -24.28
CA TRP A 188 8.18 -29.79 -23.57
C TRP A 188 6.68 -30.01 -23.76
N ARG A 189 5.88 -29.47 -22.84
CA ARG A 189 4.42 -29.54 -22.84
C ARG A 189 3.81 -28.17 -23.14
N GLY A 190 2.97 -28.12 -24.17
CA GLY A 190 2.20 -26.93 -24.54
C GLY A 190 0.81 -26.88 -23.91
N ARG A 191 -0.15 -26.30 -24.63
CA ARG A 191 -1.50 -25.93 -24.19
C ARG A 191 -1.53 -25.09 -22.93
N VAL A 192 -0.58 -24.17 -22.80
CA VAL A 192 -0.45 -23.32 -21.62
C VAL A 192 -1.73 -22.53 -21.34
N SER A 193 -2.08 -22.38 -20.06
CA SER A 193 -3.22 -21.59 -19.62
C SER A 193 -2.76 -20.29 -18.96
N ARG A 194 -3.65 -19.28 -18.91
CA ARG A 194 -3.31 -17.91 -18.48
C ARG A 194 -2.77 -17.82 -17.04
N ASP A 195 -3.23 -18.70 -16.16
CA ASP A 195 -2.79 -18.82 -14.76
C ASP A 195 -1.28 -19.10 -14.65
N GLN A 196 -0.72 -19.87 -15.59
CA GLN A 196 0.72 -20.15 -15.66
C GLN A 196 1.54 -18.87 -15.77
N TYR A 197 1.09 -17.93 -16.62
CA TYR A 197 1.74 -16.64 -16.79
C TYR A 197 1.68 -15.79 -15.51
N GLN A 198 0.60 -15.89 -14.73
CA GLN A 198 0.41 -15.03 -13.56
C GLN A 198 1.42 -15.36 -12.45
N GLY A 199 1.64 -16.65 -12.17
CA GLY A 199 2.68 -17.06 -11.23
C GLY A 199 4.09 -16.68 -11.71
N VAL A 200 4.36 -16.88 -13.01
CA VAL A 200 5.66 -16.51 -13.61
C VAL A 200 5.90 -15.00 -13.53
N LEU A 201 4.92 -14.17 -13.89
CA LEU A 201 5.05 -12.71 -13.85
C LEU A 201 5.18 -12.17 -12.42
N LEU A 202 4.49 -12.77 -11.45
CA LEU A 202 4.71 -12.47 -10.03
C LEU A 202 6.16 -12.75 -9.62
N GLY A 203 6.66 -13.96 -9.94
CA GLY A 203 8.03 -14.35 -9.64
C GLY A 203 9.07 -13.47 -10.31
N MET A 204 8.91 -13.21 -11.62
CA MET A 204 9.83 -12.38 -12.41
C MET A 204 9.88 -10.94 -11.90
N SER A 205 8.73 -10.35 -11.55
CA SER A 205 8.66 -8.99 -11.03
C SER A 205 9.39 -8.83 -9.70
N LEU A 206 9.13 -9.73 -8.74
CA LEU A 206 9.81 -9.71 -7.44
C LEU A 206 11.29 -10.07 -7.58
N ALA A 207 11.65 -10.99 -8.48
CA ALA A 207 13.05 -11.34 -8.74
C ALA A 207 13.85 -10.17 -9.32
N TYR A 208 13.23 -9.36 -10.18
CA TYR A 208 13.85 -8.16 -10.75
C TYR A 208 14.19 -7.12 -9.68
N GLU A 209 13.33 -6.97 -8.68
CA GLU A 209 13.57 -6.11 -7.50
C GLU A 209 14.66 -6.68 -6.60
N ALA A 210 14.58 -7.97 -6.31
CA ALA A 210 15.46 -8.63 -5.34
C ALA A 210 16.92 -8.71 -5.79
N THR A 211 17.20 -8.82 -7.09
CA THR A 211 18.56 -8.98 -7.62
C THR A 211 19.14 -7.70 -8.17
N ALA A 212 20.44 -7.47 -7.95
CA ALA A 212 21.22 -6.43 -8.64
C ALA A 212 22.03 -6.97 -9.84
N ASP A 213 21.97 -8.28 -10.09
CA ASP A 213 22.69 -8.92 -11.19
C ASP A 213 22.11 -8.48 -12.55
N ALA A 214 22.96 -7.81 -13.34
CA ALA A 214 22.56 -7.25 -14.63
C ALA A 214 22.16 -8.33 -15.66
N ALA A 215 22.78 -9.51 -15.63
CA ALA A 215 22.47 -10.60 -16.55
C ALA A 215 21.11 -11.24 -16.21
N ILE A 216 20.83 -11.44 -14.92
CA ILE A 216 19.52 -11.93 -14.47
C ILE A 216 18.43 -10.91 -14.82
N ARG A 217 18.64 -9.62 -14.51
CA ARG A 217 17.70 -8.55 -14.87
C ARG A 217 17.46 -8.46 -16.37
N GLN A 218 18.49 -8.66 -17.19
CA GLN A 218 18.36 -8.66 -18.65
C GLN A 218 17.50 -9.83 -19.14
N ARG A 219 17.69 -11.05 -18.64
CA ARG A 219 16.86 -12.21 -19.03
C ARG A 219 15.39 -11.99 -18.70
N ILE A 220 15.11 -11.56 -17.46
CA ILE A 220 13.75 -11.23 -17.01
C ILE A 220 13.12 -10.20 -17.95
N ARG A 221 13.85 -9.12 -18.24
CA ARG A 221 13.39 -8.04 -19.13
C ARG A 221 13.06 -8.55 -20.53
N GLU A 222 13.93 -9.37 -21.12
CA GLU A 222 13.74 -9.91 -22.47
C GLU A 222 12.49 -10.78 -22.56
N ASP A 223 12.24 -11.66 -21.58
CA ASP A 223 11.08 -12.56 -21.60
C ASP A 223 9.77 -11.81 -21.35
N VAL A 224 9.75 -10.92 -20.34
CA VAL A 224 8.57 -10.10 -20.02
C VAL A 224 8.21 -9.16 -21.17
N THR A 225 9.20 -8.45 -21.74
CA THR A 225 8.92 -7.52 -22.84
C THR A 225 8.49 -8.23 -24.11
N ALA A 226 9.11 -9.37 -24.46
CA ALA A 226 8.68 -10.16 -25.61
C ALA A 226 7.21 -10.61 -25.50
N PHE A 227 6.78 -11.01 -24.29
CA PHE A 227 5.38 -11.36 -24.03
C PHE A 227 4.43 -10.17 -24.19
N VAL A 228 4.70 -9.05 -23.50
CA VAL A 228 3.77 -7.91 -23.50
C VAL A 228 3.75 -7.19 -24.85
N GLU A 229 4.89 -7.09 -25.54
CA GLU A 229 4.93 -6.57 -26.91
C GLU A 229 4.13 -7.46 -27.86
N ARG A 230 4.11 -8.79 -27.65
CA ARG A 230 3.25 -9.68 -28.44
C ARG A 230 1.77 -9.40 -28.18
N LEU A 231 1.38 -9.12 -26.94
CA LEU A 231 -0.01 -8.76 -26.60
C LEU A 231 -0.44 -7.41 -27.21
N MET A 232 0.48 -6.46 -27.37
CA MET A 232 0.21 -5.17 -28.01
C MET A 232 0.01 -5.26 -29.52
N GLN A 233 0.55 -6.29 -30.17
CA GLN A 233 0.51 -6.41 -31.62
C GLN A 233 -0.91 -6.73 -32.10
N GLU A 234 -1.42 -5.87 -32.96
CA GLU A 234 -2.61 -6.14 -33.73
C GLU A 234 -2.24 -6.89 -35.01
N GLU A 235 -2.85 -8.06 -35.23
CA GLU A 235 -2.52 -8.91 -36.37
C GLU A 235 -3.79 -9.47 -37.02
N GLU A 236 -3.85 -9.38 -38.35
CA GLU A 236 -4.89 -10.05 -39.14
C GLU A 236 -4.57 -11.55 -39.24
N ARG A 237 -5.40 -12.38 -38.60
CA ARG A 237 -5.21 -13.82 -38.53
C ARG A 237 -6.41 -14.55 -39.08
N ARG A 238 -6.15 -15.52 -39.95
CA ARG A 238 -7.13 -16.53 -40.34
C ARG A 238 -7.40 -17.41 -39.13
N VAL A 239 -8.63 -17.42 -38.63
CA VAL A 239 -9.05 -18.27 -37.51
C VAL A 239 -10.16 -19.20 -37.94
N LYS A 240 -10.21 -20.39 -37.33
CA LYS A 240 -11.36 -21.29 -37.43
C LYS A 240 -12.32 -20.98 -36.30
N VAL A 241 -13.55 -20.60 -36.63
CA VAL A 241 -14.59 -20.31 -35.64
C VAL A 241 -15.53 -21.50 -35.55
N VAL A 242 -15.73 -21.97 -34.33
CA VAL A 242 -16.71 -23.02 -33.99
C VAL A 242 -17.75 -22.42 -33.07
N ILE A 243 -19.02 -22.38 -33.49
CA ILE A 243 -20.12 -21.83 -32.67
C ILE A 243 -21.05 -22.96 -32.23
N ASN A 244 -21.26 -23.11 -30.91
CA ASN A 244 -22.08 -24.15 -30.29
C ASN A 244 -21.84 -25.54 -30.90
N ASP A 245 -20.57 -25.91 -31.10
CA ASP A 245 -20.13 -27.18 -31.71
C ASP A 245 -20.72 -27.54 -33.09
N SER A 246 -21.35 -26.59 -33.78
CA SER A 246 -22.17 -26.88 -34.97
C SER A 246 -21.85 -26.00 -36.18
N ALA A 247 -21.70 -24.69 -36.01
CA ALA A 247 -21.21 -23.83 -37.08
C ALA A 247 -19.68 -23.93 -37.14
N ASN A 248 -19.11 -24.19 -38.31
CA ASN A 248 -17.66 -24.37 -38.47
C ASN A 248 -17.21 -23.73 -39.78
N PHE A 249 -16.52 -22.59 -39.67
CA PHE A 249 -16.01 -21.86 -40.82
C PHE A 249 -14.71 -21.13 -40.43
N SER A 250 -14.01 -20.60 -41.43
CA SER A 250 -12.84 -19.74 -41.18
C SER A 250 -13.10 -18.32 -41.63
N VAL A 251 -12.59 -17.37 -40.87
CA VAL A 251 -12.70 -15.93 -41.10
C VAL A 251 -11.37 -15.27 -40.73
N ASP A 252 -11.06 -14.15 -41.37
CA ASP A 252 -9.91 -13.31 -41.01
C ASP A 252 -10.39 -12.30 -39.98
N LEU A 253 -9.74 -12.27 -38.82
CA LEU A 253 -10.04 -11.34 -37.72
C LEU A 253 -8.79 -10.52 -37.40
N ARG A 254 -8.98 -9.26 -37.03
CA ARG A 254 -7.91 -8.42 -36.48
C ARG A 254 -7.87 -8.63 -34.98
N LEU A 255 -6.87 -9.37 -34.52
CA LEU A 255 -6.76 -9.78 -33.12
C LEU A 255 -5.61 -9.04 -32.44
N ARG A 256 -5.85 -8.60 -31.20
CA ARG A 256 -4.83 -8.13 -30.24
C ARG A 256 -4.95 -8.92 -28.94
N HIS A 257 -4.02 -8.71 -28.02
CA HIS A 257 -3.95 -9.38 -26.72
C HIS A 257 -3.97 -10.90 -26.80
N ALA A 258 -3.26 -11.45 -27.79
CA ALA A 258 -3.18 -12.89 -28.00
C ALA A 258 -1.74 -13.34 -28.27
N VAL A 259 -1.40 -14.50 -27.74
CA VAL A 259 -0.17 -15.23 -28.04
C VAL A 259 -0.53 -16.45 -28.88
N TYR A 260 0.33 -16.83 -29.81
CA TYR A 260 0.05 -17.89 -30.78
C TYR A 260 1.16 -18.94 -30.72
N THR A 261 0.79 -20.17 -31.05
CA THR A 261 1.76 -21.24 -31.30
C THR A 261 1.28 -22.12 -32.45
N ASP A 262 2.19 -22.42 -33.36
CA ASP A 262 1.90 -23.27 -34.50
C ASP A 262 1.85 -24.76 -34.08
N ASP A 263 2.59 -25.13 -33.03
CA ASP A 263 2.75 -26.52 -32.57
C ASP A 263 1.45 -27.15 -32.03
N GLU A 264 0.50 -26.34 -31.57
CA GLU A 264 -0.80 -26.82 -31.08
C GLU A 264 -1.86 -26.96 -32.18
N THR A 265 -1.57 -26.51 -33.41
CA THR A 265 -2.54 -26.51 -34.50
C THR A 265 -2.03 -27.38 -35.65
N PRO A 266 -2.58 -28.60 -35.83
CA PRO A 266 -2.18 -29.46 -36.95
C PRO A 266 -2.37 -28.83 -38.33
N SER A 267 -3.24 -27.82 -38.45
CA SER A 267 -3.48 -27.07 -39.69
C SER A 267 -2.71 -25.75 -39.78
N GLY A 268 -1.98 -25.31 -38.75
CA GLY A 268 -1.40 -23.97 -38.66
C GLY A 268 -2.45 -22.85 -38.58
N ILE A 269 -3.69 -23.19 -38.18
CA ILE A 269 -4.82 -22.25 -38.09
C ILE A 269 -5.39 -22.37 -36.68
N PRO A 270 -5.35 -21.30 -35.87
CA PRO A 270 -5.89 -21.34 -34.52
C PRO A 270 -7.42 -21.32 -34.53
N VAL A 271 -8.00 -21.87 -33.48
CA VAL A 271 -9.45 -22.10 -33.35
C VAL A 271 -10.01 -21.21 -32.25
N ILE A 272 -11.15 -20.57 -32.50
CA ILE A 272 -11.97 -19.89 -31.49
C ILE A 272 -13.27 -20.68 -31.35
N ASN A 273 -13.47 -21.28 -30.18
CA ASN A 273 -14.72 -21.92 -29.80
C ASN A 273 -15.60 -20.90 -29.10
N ILE A 274 -16.82 -20.71 -29.59
CA ILE A 274 -17.80 -19.75 -29.06
C ILE A 274 -19.02 -20.54 -28.58
N THR A 275 -19.33 -20.41 -27.29
CA THR A 275 -20.65 -20.75 -26.75
C THR A 275 -21.48 -19.48 -26.76
N THR A 276 -22.78 -19.56 -27.05
CA THR A 276 -23.67 -18.38 -27.10
C THR A 276 -24.66 -18.28 -25.95
N ASP A 277 -24.76 -19.31 -25.11
CA ASP A 277 -25.62 -19.33 -23.93
C ASP A 277 -25.05 -20.29 -22.85
N PRO A 278 -24.35 -19.78 -21.82
CA PRO A 278 -23.86 -18.40 -21.71
C PRO A 278 -22.83 -18.08 -22.81
N VAL A 279 -22.63 -16.80 -23.13
CA VAL A 279 -21.62 -16.43 -24.13
C VAL A 279 -20.22 -16.64 -23.56
N SER A 280 -19.41 -17.45 -24.22
CA SER A 280 -18.01 -17.67 -23.86
C SER A 280 -17.16 -17.84 -25.11
N ALA A 281 -15.88 -17.50 -25.03
CA ALA A 281 -14.92 -17.69 -26.11
C ALA A 281 -13.62 -18.30 -25.59
N GLU A 282 -13.19 -19.38 -26.22
CA GLU A 282 -11.95 -20.09 -25.89
C GLU A 282 -11.08 -20.29 -27.13
N GLY A 283 -9.80 -19.99 -27.01
CA GLY A 283 -8.80 -20.20 -28.05
C GLY A 283 -8.14 -21.58 -27.96
N SER A 284 -7.79 -22.16 -29.12
CA SER A 284 -6.87 -23.30 -29.23
C SER A 284 -5.83 -22.96 -30.29
N GLY A 285 -4.54 -23.19 -30.00
CA GLY A 285 -3.46 -22.63 -30.83
C GLY A 285 -3.25 -21.12 -30.66
N MET A 286 -4.01 -20.52 -29.75
CA MET A 286 -3.83 -19.16 -29.30
C MET A 286 -4.23 -19.09 -27.82
N LEU A 287 -3.53 -18.26 -27.06
CA LEU A 287 -3.90 -17.87 -25.71
C LEU A 287 -4.33 -16.41 -25.73
N VAL A 288 -5.59 -16.15 -25.33
CA VAL A 288 -6.22 -14.83 -25.43
C VAL A 288 -6.37 -14.17 -24.07
N PHE A 289 -6.09 -12.88 -24.02
CA PHE A 289 -6.28 -11.98 -22.88
C PHE A 289 -7.24 -10.88 -23.30
N TRP A 290 -8.51 -11.21 -23.48
CA TRP A 290 -9.56 -10.29 -23.93
C TRP A 290 -10.43 -9.83 -22.75
N PRO A 291 -10.26 -8.59 -22.26
CA PRO A 291 -11.16 -8.00 -21.28
C PRO A 291 -12.58 -7.90 -21.81
N ASN A 292 -12.73 -7.62 -23.10
CA ASN A 292 -14.02 -7.63 -23.79
C ASN A 292 -13.90 -8.41 -25.11
N PRO A 293 -14.20 -9.73 -25.14
CA PRO A 293 -14.15 -10.52 -26.37
C PRO A 293 -15.09 -10.01 -27.46
N SER A 294 -16.16 -9.29 -27.10
CA SER A 294 -17.13 -8.77 -28.08
C SER A 294 -16.51 -7.78 -29.06
N GLU A 295 -15.38 -7.15 -28.72
CA GLU A 295 -14.59 -6.34 -29.65
C GLU A 295 -14.23 -7.13 -30.92
N TYR A 296 -13.80 -8.38 -30.76
CA TYR A 296 -13.38 -9.24 -31.87
C TYR A 296 -14.54 -10.06 -32.44
N LEU A 297 -15.43 -10.55 -31.57
CA LEU A 297 -16.51 -11.44 -32.00
C LEU A 297 -17.52 -10.73 -32.92
N ARG A 298 -17.71 -9.41 -32.76
CA ARG A 298 -18.62 -8.63 -33.63
C ARG A 298 -18.14 -8.52 -35.08
N GLU A 299 -16.85 -8.74 -35.35
CA GLU A 299 -16.31 -8.81 -36.72
C GLU A 299 -16.76 -10.08 -37.45
N ILE A 300 -17.17 -11.12 -36.71
CA ILE A 300 -17.64 -12.39 -37.27
C ILE A 300 -19.04 -12.18 -37.90
N PRO A 301 -19.26 -12.58 -39.17
CA PRO A 301 -20.55 -12.44 -39.83
C PRO A 301 -21.68 -13.09 -39.01
N GLY A 302 -22.68 -12.28 -38.63
CA GLY A 302 -23.85 -12.72 -37.87
C GLY A 302 -23.73 -12.54 -36.35
N LEU A 303 -22.60 -12.06 -35.82
CA LEU A 303 -22.38 -11.79 -34.39
C LEU A 303 -22.26 -10.29 -34.04
N TRP A 304 -22.55 -9.39 -35.00
CA TRP A 304 -22.50 -7.93 -34.81
C TRP A 304 -23.42 -7.40 -33.68
N TRP A 305 -24.42 -8.18 -33.25
CA TRP A 305 -25.40 -7.83 -32.22
C TRP A 305 -24.98 -8.21 -30.80
N LEU A 306 -23.85 -8.92 -30.63
CA LEU A 306 -23.40 -9.34 -29.30
C LEU A 306 -23.19 -8.12 -28.38
N PRO A 307 -23.76 -8.11 -27.16
CA PRO A 307 -23.48 -7.06 -26.17
C PRO A 307 -22.01 -7.11 -25.73
N ASP A 308 -21.53 -6.10 -25.03
CA ASP A 308 -20.21 -6.19 -24.40
C ASP A 308 -20.22 -7.32 -23.37
N ILE A 309 -19.12 -8.08 -23.33
CA ILE A 309 -18.93 -9.20 -22.41
C ILE A 309 -17.65 -8.89 -21.67
N GLU A 310 -17.80 -8.32 -20.49
CA GLU A 310 -16.66 -7.94 -19.68
C GLU A 310 -16.14 -9.15 -18.92
N LEU A 311 -14.83 -9.34 -18.95
CA LEU A 311 -14.11 -10.40 -18.28
C LEU A 311 -13.09 -9.75 -17.33
N PRO A 312 -13.53 -9.30 -16.14
CA PRO A 312 -12.73 -8.54 -15.18
C PRO A 312 -11.36 -9.16 -14.88
N THR A 313 -11.31 -10.48 -14.71
CA THR A 313 -10.05 -11.20 -14.46
C THR A 313 -9.04 -11.02 -15.59
N GLN A 314 -9.47 -10.95 -16.85
CA GLN A 314 -8.55 -10.73 -17.98
C GLN A 314 -8.06 -9.27 -18.05
N ALA A 315 -8.88 -8.31 -17.63
CA ALA A 315 -8.45 -6.92 -17.46
C ALA A 315 -7.33 -6.82 -16.42
N ILE A 316 -7.53 -7.45 -15.25
CA ILE A 316 -6.52 -7.51 -14.17
C ILE A 316 -5.22 -8.16 -14.66
N GLN A 317 -5.32 -9.26 -15.40
CA GLN A 317 -4.14 -9.96 -15.95
C GLN A 317 -3.34 -9.11 -16.93
N LEU A 318 -4.02 -8.41 -17.85
CA LEU A 318 -3.35 -7.51 -18.79
C LEU A 318 -2.66 -6.37 -18.07
N ALA A 319 -3.40 -5.65 -17.24
CA ALA A 319 -2.87 -4.49 -16.53
C ALA A 319 -1.67 -4.89 -15.65
N GLY A 320 -1.77 -6.01 -14.93
CA GLY A 320 -0.67 -6.59 -14.17
C GLY A 320 0.56 -6.90 -15.04
N ALA A 321 0.38 -7.53 -16.20
CA ALA A 321 1.48 -7.82 -17.12
C ALA A 321 2.15 -6.54 -17.66
N PHE A 322 1.38 -5.52 -18.03
CA PHE A 322 1.90 -4.22 -18.47
C PHE A 322 2.68 -3.51 -17.37
N ARG A 323 2.19 -3.51 -16.12
CA ARG A 323 2.94 -2.94 -14.99
C ARG A 323 4.29 -3.62 -14.79
N VAL A 324 4.36 -4.95 -14.91
CA VAL A 324 5.63 -5.69 -14.83
C VAL A 324 6.55 -5.33 -16.00
N ALA A 325 6.03 -5.18 -17.22
CA ALA A 325 6.83 -4.72 -18.37
C ALA A 325 7.36 -3.30 -18.19
N LEU A 326 6.57 -2.38 -17.62
CA LEU A 326 6.99 -1.03 -17.30
C LEU A 326 8.11 -1.03 -16.25
N GLN A 327 7.98 -1.83 -15.19
CA GLN A 327 8.99 -2.00 -14.14
C GLN A 327 10.35 -2.45 -14.71
N VAL A 328 10.35 -3.47 -15.58
CA VAL A 328 11.62 -4.04 -16.10
C VAL A 328 12.28 -3.16 -17.17
N THR A 329 11.57 -2.18 -17.73
CA THR A 329 12.09 -1.26 -18.76
C THR A 329 12.41 0.15 -18.24
N GLN A 330 11.95 0.51 -17.04
CA GLN A 330 12.12 1.84 -16.48
C GLN A 330 13.60 2.20 -16.26
N GLY A 331 14.03 3.33 -16.83
CA GLY A 331 15.39 3.86 -16.66
C GLY A 331 16.51 3.00 -17.25
N VAL A 332 16.17 2.03 -18.10
CA VAL A 332 17.15 1.12 -18.70
C VAL A 332 17.68 1.69 -20.02
N PRO A 333 19.00 1.90 -20.17
CA PRO A 333 19.58 2.40 -21.42
C PRO A 333 19.23 1.53 -22.63
N GLY A 334 18.74 2.14 -23.71
CA GLY A 334 18.35 1.48 -24.95
C GLY A 334 16.91 0.92 -24.95
N TYR A 335 16.18 1.05 -23.84
CA TYR A 335 14.77 0.65 -23.72
C TYR A 335 13.80 1.83 -23.66
N GLU A 336 14.28 3.07 -23.80
CA GLU A 336 13.48 4.29 -23.60
C GLU A 336 12.27 4.35 -24.54
N ALA A 337 12.48 4.07 -25.83
CA ALA A 337 11.40 4.05 -26.82
C ALA A 337 10.38 2.93 -26.55
N ARG A 338 10.87 1.76 -26.10
CA ARG A 338 10.03 0.61 -25.75
C ARG A 338 9.20 0.90 -24.49
N HIS A 339 9.81 1.48 -23.46
CA HIS A 339 9.12 1.90 -22.24
C HIS A 339 8.04 2.93 -22.55
N ALA A 340 8.33 3.92 -23.41
CA ALA A 340 7.35 4.91 -23.83
C ALA A 340 6.17 4.29 -24.59
N ALA A 341 6.41 3.33 -25.49
CA ALA A 341 5.35 2.62 -26.20
C ALA A 341 4.47 1.76 -25.26
N LEU A 342 5.10 1.03 -24.33
CA LEU A 342 4.41 0.26 -23.29
C LEU A 342 3.54 1.17 -22.42
N ARG A 343 4.08 2.32 -22.00
CA ARG A 343 3.36 3.29 -21.17
C ARG A 343 2.19 3.90 -21.91
N ALA A 344 2.37 4.31 -23.16
CA ALA A 344 1.28 4.87 -23.97
C ALA A 344 0.11 3.88 -24.11
N HIS A 345 0.42 2.61 -24.40
CA HIS A 345 -0.62 1.58 -24.49
C HIS A 345 -1.30 1.31 -23.15
N TYR A 346 -0.55 1.28 -22.04
CA TYR A 346 -1.12 1.14 -20.71
C TYR A 346 -2.07 2.30 -20.38
N GLU A 347 -1.62 3.54 -20.54
CA GLU A 347 -2.40 4.75 -20.25
C GLU A 347 -3.67 4.87 -21.12
N GLU A 348 -3.64 4.40 -22.36
CA GLU A 348 -4.80 4.38 -23.25
C GLU A 348 -5.91 3.42 -22.77
N ASN A 349 -5.56 2.34 -22.06
CA ASN A 349 -6.50 1.26 -21.73
C ASN A 349 -6.78 1.11 -20.23
N VAL A 350 -5.94 1.66 -19.34
CA VAL A 350 -5.97 1.39 -17.89
C VAL A 350 -7.30 1.75 -17.22
N GLU A 351 -7.93 2.87 -17.58
CA GLU A 351 -9.21 3.26 -16.96
C GLU A 351 -10.31 2.25 -17.30
N ALA A 352 -10.40 1.81 -18.55
CA ALA A 352 -11.37 0.79 -18.95
C ALA A 352 -11.10 -0.56 -18.26
N TRP A 353 -9.82 -0.94 -18.13
CA TRP A 353 -9.46 -2.16 -17.40
C TRP A 353 -9.79 -2.05 -15.91
N LEU A 354 -9.61 -0.88 -15.31
CA LEU A 354 -9.91 -0.62 -13.91
C LEU A 354 -11.40 -0.66 -13.64
N ASP A 355 -12.22 -0.04 -14.51
CA ASP A 355 -13.67 -0.08 -14.41
C ASP A 355 -14.18 -1.53 -14.52
N MET A 356 -13.71 -2.30 -15.52
CA MET A 356 -14.03 -3.73 -15.61
C MET A 356 -13.57 -4.51 -14.38
N ALA A 357 -12.40 -4.21 -13.83
CA ALA A 357 -11.88 -4.91 -12.65
C ALA A 357 -12.69 -4.62 -11.38
N ALA A 358 -13.29 -3.43 -11.26
CA ALA A 358 -14.16 -3.07 -10.14
C ALA A 358 -15.46 -3.88 -10.12
N ASP A 359 -15.92 -4.35 -11.28
CA ASP A 359 -17.09 -5.22 -11.43
C ASP A 359 -16.75 -6.72 -11.30
N TRP A 360 -15.56 -7.07 -10.79
CA TRP A 360 -15.19 -8.46 -10.55
C TRP A 360 -16.10 -9.10 -9.50
N GLU A 361 -16.60 -10.31 -9.79
CA GLU A 361 -17.41 -11.10 -8.85
C GLU A 361 -16.96 -12.57 -8.87
N ASN A 362 -17.07 -13.24 -7.73
CA ASN A 362 -16.82 -14.68 -7.62
C ASN A 362 -18.05 -15.47 -8.09
N THR A 363 -18.03 -15.95 -9.33
CA THR A 363 -19.15 -16.71 -9.92
C THR A 363 -19.16 -18.19 -9.57
N ASN A 364 -18.22 -18.67 -8.74
CA ASN A 364 -18.09 -20.09 -8.42
C ASN A 364 -19.29 -20.58 -7.60
N GLN A 365 -19.89 -21.70 -8.01
CA GLN A 365 -21.00 -22.30 -7.28
C GLN A 365 -20.50 -23.49 -6.48
N CYS A 366 -20.73 -23.49 -5.16
CA CYS A 366 -20.20 -24.52 -4.27
C CYS A 366 -18.68 -24.72 -4.46
N GLY A 367 -17.95 -23.63 -4.74
CA GLY A 367 -16.51 -23.57 -4.95
C GLY A 367 -15.94 -24.50 -6.04
N ASP A 368 -16.76 -24.92 -7.00
CA ASP A 368 -16.40 -25.79 -8.12
C ASP A 368 -15.14 -25.37 -8.89
N SER A 369 -14.83 -24.07 -8.93
CA SER A 369 -13.62 -23.51 -9.56
C SER A 369 -12.82 -22.58 -8.63
N TYR A 370 -12.72 -22.92 -7.33
CA TYR A 370 -12.02 -22.09 -6.33
C TYR A 370 -10.58 -21.71 -6.72
N TYR A 371 -9.88 -22.60 -7.44
CA TYR A 371 -8.54 -22.33 -7.98
C TYR A 371 -8.47 -21.09 -8.88
N GLY A 372 -9.60 -20.72 -9.51
CA GLY A 372 -9.76 -19.52 -10.32
C GLY A 372 -9.64 -18.21 -9.54
N LEU A 373 -9.58 -18.21 -8.20
CA LEU A 373 -9.34 -16.98 -7.44
C LEU A 373 -7.87 -16.52 -7.53
N ASN A 374 -6.93 -17.46 -7.58
CA ASN A 374 -5.49 -17.15 -7.70
C ASN A 374 -5.19 -16.33 -8.95
N ILE A 375 -5.92 -16.60 -10.04
CA ILE A 375 -5.69 -15.99 -11.34
C ILE A 375 -6.02 -14.49 -11.37
N ALA A 376 -6.78 -13.99 -10.38
CA ALA A 376 -7.06 -12.56 -10.20
C ALA A 376 -6.14 -11.94 -9.13
N PHE A 377 -5.95 -12.61 -7.98
CA PHE A 377 -5.14 -12.09 -6.87
C PHE A 377 -3.67 -11.87 -7.23
N LEU A 378 -3.02 -12.82 -7.90
CA LEU A 378 -1.59 -12.71 -8.22
C LEU A 378 -1.27 -11.54 -9.18
N PRO A 379 -1.98 -11.36 -10.31
CA PRO A 379 -1.76 -10.20 -11.17
C PRO A 379 -2.22 -8.88 -10.54
N LEU A 380 -3.30 -8.88 -9.74
CA LEU A 380 -3.75 -7.68 -9.03
C LEU A 380 -2.68 -7.18 -8.07
N PHE A 381 -2.02 -8.08 -7.33
CA PHE A 381 -0.92 -7.70 -6.45
C PHE A 381 0.19 -6.95 -7.20
N ASN A 382 0.60 -7.46 -8.38
CA ASN A 382 1.56 -6.75 -9.22
C ASN A 382 1.02 -5.41 -9.72
N TRP A 383 -0.27 -5.34 -10.08
CA TRP A 383 -0.90 -4.12 -10.54
C TRP A 383 -0.89 -3.02 -9.46
N VAL A 384 -1.45 -3.29 -8.28
CA VAL A 384 -1.56 -2.31 -7.19
C VAL A 384 -0.18 -1.87 -6.71
N ARG A 385 0.73 -2.82 -6.47
CA ARG A 385 2.09 -2.56 -5.98
C ARG A 385 2.89 -1.67 -6.91
N LEU A 386 2.75 -1.88 -8.21
CA LEU A 386 3.54 -1.19 -9.21
C LEU A 386 2.88 0.07 -9.73
N GLU A 387 1.57 0.29 -9.55
CA GLU A 387 0.86 1.48 -10.04
C GLU A 387 1.47 2.76 -9.47
N ASP A 388 1.94 3.67 -10.32
CA ASP A 388 2.62 4.91 -9.94
C ASP A 388 1.66 6.10 -9.76
N ASP A 389 0.46 6.04 -10.36
CA ASP A 389 -0.59 7.03 -10.15
C ASP A 389 -1.34 6.79 -8.84
N MET A 390 -1.31 7.78 -7.94
CA MET A 390 -1.89 7.64 -6.60
C MET A 390 -3.42 7.52 -6.61
N LEU A 391 -4.12 8.15 -7.56
CA LEU A 391 -5.58 8.07 -7.66
C LEU A 391 -5.99 6.69 -8.14
N ARG A 392 -5.34 6.18 -9.20
CA ARG A 392 -5.57 4.82 -9.68
C ARG A 392 -5.23 3.77 -8.64
N ARG A 393 -4.11 3.95 -7.93
CA ARG A 393 -3.74 3.06 -6.83
C ARG A 393 -4.82 3.06 -5.75
N GLY A 394 -5.34 4.22 -5.36
CA GLY A 394 -6.43 4.34 -4.40
C GLY A 394 -7.72 3.62 -4.85
N ARG A 395 -8.09 3.75 -6.13
CA ARG A 395 -9.22 3.00 -6.72
C ARG A 395 -8.96 1.49 -6.71
N LEU A 396 -7.79 1.05 -7.16
CA LEU A 396 -7.38 -0.36 -7.13
C LEU A 396 -7.44 -0.96 -5.73
N GLN A 397 -7.00 -0.22 -4.71
CA GLN A 397 -7.03 -0.67 -3.32
C GLN A 397 -8.47 -0.80 -2.79
N ARG A 398 -9.31 0.20 -3.05
CA ARG A 398 -10.68 0.27 -2.52
C ARG A 398 -11.67 -0.55 -3.34
N GLU A 399 -11.83 -0.22 -4.62
CA GLU A 399 -12.87 -0.78 -5.48
C GLU A 399 -12.54 -2.23 -5.87
N VAL A 400 -11.32 -2.50 -6.29
CA VAL A 400 -10.94 -3.82 -6.83
C VAL A 400 -10.47 -4.77 -5.72
N LEU A 401 -9.41 -4.38 -5.00
CA LEU A 401 -8.76 -5.25 -4.04
C LEU A 401 -9.63 -5.49 -2.80
N ARG A 402 -10.19 -4.45 -2.18
CA ARG A 402 -11.05 -4.56 -0.99
C ARG A 402 -12.47 -4.99 -1.35
N ASP A 403 -13.14 -4.22 -2.20
CA ASP A 403 -14.59 -4.33 -2.36
C ASP A 403 -15.01 -5.45 -3.33
N ALA A 404 -14.22 -5.73 -4.39
CA ALA A 404 -14.51 -6.80 -5.34
C ALA A 404 -13.86 -8.14 -4.99
N LEU A 405 -12.55 -8.18 -4.70
CA LEU A 405 -11.83 -9.44 -4.48
C LEU A 405 -11.79 -9.89 -3.02
N TRP A 406 -11.35 -9.04 -2.10
CA TRP A 406 -11.15 -9.43 -0.69
C TRP A 406 -12.48 -9.74 0.01
N SER A 407 -13.51 -8.94 -0.24
CA SER A 407 -14.86 -9.14 0.30
C SER A 407 -15.40 -10.55 0.04
N GLU A 408 -15.08 -11.13 -1.12
CA GLU A 408 -15.48 -12.48 -1.57
C GLU A 408 -14.68 -13.61 -0.94
N VAL A 409 -13.54 -13.32 -0.29
CA VAL A 409 -12.65 -14.35 0.28
C VAL A 409 -12.26 -14.13 1.74
N ALA A 410 -12.81 -13.10 2.38
CA ALA A 410 -12.40 -12.66 3.71
C ALA A 410 -12.60 -13.74 4.80
N ASP A 411 -13.60 -14.61 4.65
CA ASP A 411 -13.91 -15.70 5.58
C ASP A 411 -13.36 -17.07 5.14
N HIS A 412 -12.65 -17.13 4.00
CA HIS A 412 -12.07 -18.37 3.47
C HIS A 412 -10.84 -18.84 4.24
N LYS A 413 -10.34 -18.06 5.21
CA LYS A 413 -9.10 -18.30 5.96
C LYS A 413 -7.88 -18.49 5.04
N ASN A 414 -7.87 -17.88 3.85
CA ASN A 414 -6.78 -17.99 2.90
C ASN A 414 -5.65 -17.02 3.30
N VAL A 415 -4.56 -17.55 3.84
CA VAL A 415 -3.49 -16.71 4.39
C VAL A 415 -2.80 -15.89 3.32
N LEU A 416 -2.48 -16.44 2.14
CA LEU A 416 -1.82 -15.62 1.13
C LEU A 416 -2.72 -14.49 0.65
N PHE A 417 -4.01 -14.75 0.39
CA PHE A 417 -4.92 -13.69 -0.07
C PHE A 417 -5.04 -12.59 0.99
N ALA A 418 -5.13 -12.97 2.26
CA ALA A 418 -5.13 -12.03 3.37
C ALA A 418 -3.85 -11.21 3.45
N LEU A 419 -2.68 -11.82 3.23
CA LEU A 419 -1.40 -11.12 3.27
C LEU A 419 -1.17 -10.24 2.02
N LEU A 420 -1.60 -10.69 0.83
CA LEU A 420 -1.58 -9.89 -0.40
C LEU A 420 -2.46 -8.64 -0.21
N TYR A 421 -3.70 -8.84 0.24
CA TYR A 421 -4.63 -7.77 0.61
C TYR A 421 -3.99 -6.82 1.62
N ALA A 422 -3.62 -7.32 2.80
CA ALA A 422 -3.13 -6.49 3.89
C ALA A 422 -1.85 -5.71 3.53
N SER A 423 -0.98 -6.30 2.70
CA SER A 423 0.25 -5.62 2.26
C SER A 423 0.00 -4.45 1.31
N GLN A 424 -1.14 -4.43 0.63
CA GLN A 424 -1.53 -3.40 -0.32
C GLN A 424 -2.79 -2.64 0.11
N ALA A 425 -3.29 -2.86 1.33
CA ALA A 425 -4.52 -2.27 1.80
C ALA A 425 -4.42 -0.74 1.88
N ALA A 426 -5.56 -0.06 1.73
CA ALA A 426 -5.60 1.38 1.89
C ALA A 426 -5.32 1.75 3.36
N PRO A 427 -4.73 2.92 3.66
CA PRO A 427 -4.38 3.30 5.04
C PRO A 427 -5.56 3.27 6.03
N GLU A 428 -6.78 3.47 5.55
CA GLU A 428 -8.02 3.41 6.33
C GLU A 428 -8.47 1.98 6.70
N ASP A 429 -7.93 0.95 6.07
CA ASP A 429 -8.35 -0.42 6.31
C ASP A 429 -7.74 -0.94 7.63
N ALA A 430 -8.60 -1.39 8.55
CA ALA A 430 -8.19 -1.98 9.82
C ALA A 430 -7.66 -3.41 9.62
N ILE A 431 -6.39 -3.56 9.25
CA ILE A 431 -5.79 -4.85 8.87
C ILE A 431 -5.25 -5.69 10.04
N ASP A 432 -5.08 -5.12 11.24
CA ASP A 432 -4.40 -5.82 12.34
C ASP A 432 -5.11 -7.10 12.80
N ASP A 433 -6.43 -7.05 13.02
CA ASP A 433 -7.21 -8.22 13.43
C ASP A 433 -7.25 -9.30 12.34
N LEU A 434 -7.35 -8.86 11.08
CA LEU A 434 -7.29 -9.72 9.90
C LEU A 434 -5.94 -10.45 9.84
N ILE A 435 -4.83 -9.72 9.97
CA ILE A 435 -3.48 -10.30 9.95
C ILE A 435 -3.35 -11.31 11.10
N ASN A 436 -3.74 -10.94 12.31
CA ASN A 436 -3.64 -11.81 13.49
C ASN A 436 -4.39 -13.14 13.28
N ALA A 437 -5.62 -13.08 12.75
CA ALA A 437 -6.40 -14.29 12.49
C ALA A 437 -5.75 -15.20 11.43
N HIS A 438 -5.16 -14.62 10.39
CA HIS A 438 -4.53 -15.38 9.31
C HIS A 438 -3.13 -15.89 9.69
N LEU A 439 -2.37 -15.17 10.51
CA LEU A 439 -1.12 -15.68 11.08
C LEU A 439 -1.36 -16.89 12.00
N ALA A 440 -2.47 -16.92 12.73
CA ALA A 440 -2.87 -18.10 13.49
C ALA A 440 -3.18 -19.31 12.57
N GLN A 441 -3.66 -19.07 11.35
CA GLN A 441 -3.85 -20.13 10.34
C GLN A 441 -2.52 -20.54 9.69
N LEU A 442 -1.59 -19.61 9.47
CA LEU A 442 -0.22 -19.91 9.00
C LEU A 442 0.52 -20.81 9.99
N ALA A 443 0.36 -20.56 11.29
CA ALA A 443 0.94 -21.38 12.36
C ALA A 443 0.44 -22.84 12.33
N ARG A 444 -0.76 -23.08 11.79
CA ARG A 444 -1.36 -24.41 11.65
C ARG A 444 -0.97 -25.12 10.36
N PHE A 445 -0.21 -24.48 9.49
CA PHE A 445 0.20 -25.11 8.23
C PHE A 445 0.93 -26.44 8.47
N PRO A 446 0.69 -27.51 7.69
CA PRO A 446 1.38 -28.79 7.85
C PRO A 446 2.91 -28.68 7.77
N ASP A 447 3.62 -29.42 8.63
CA ASP A 447 5.07 -29.56 8.51
C ASP A 447 5.44 -30.38 7.27
N ALA A 448 6.64 -30.17 6.72
CA ALA A 448 7.12 -31.00 5.61
C ALA A 448 7.43 -32.44 6.09
N PRO A 449 7.11 -33.49 5.31
CA PRO A 449 6.39 -33.45 4.03
C PRO A 449 4.90 -33.17 4.16
N GLN A 450 4.36 -32.33 3.25
CA GLN A 450 2.93 -32.06 3.14
C GLN A 450 2.21 -33.21 2.41
N LEU A 451 1.73 -34.18 3.17
CA LEU A 451 1.10 -35.41 2.68
C LEU A 451 -0.36 -35.20 2.27
N ASP A 452 -0.77 -35.90 1.21
CA ASP A 452 -2.18 -36.01 0.82
C ASP A 452 -2.89 -37.11 1.63
N LEU A 453 -3.29 -36.78 2.86
CA LEU A 453 -3.89 -37.73 3.80
C LEU A 453 -5.42 -37.77 3.70
N PRO A 454 -6.06 -38.95 3.86
CA PRO A 454 -7.50 -39.04 3.99
C PRO A 454 -8.01 -38.31 5.23
N PHE A 455 -9.15 -37.64 5.12
CA PHE A 455 -9.84 -37.02 6.26
C PHE A 455 -11.37 -37.10 6.14
N ASP A 456 -12.05 -36.99 7.29
CA ASP A 456 -13.51 -36.87 7.39
C ASP A 456 -13.87 -35.92 8.54
N LEU A 457 -14.32 -34.72 8.16
CA LEU A 457 -14.59 -33.60 9.05
C LEU A 457 -16.09 -33.41 9.33
N ARG A 458 -16.96 -34.31 8.84
CA ARG A 458 -18.43 -34.20 9.01
C ARG A 458 -18.89 -34.24 10.47
N SER A 459 -18.03 -34.72 11.38
CA SER A 459 -18.29 -34.70 12.82
C SER A 459 -17.94 -33.35 13.49
N LYS A 460 -17.10 -32.54 12.86
CA LYS A 460 -16.61 -31.25 13.37
C LYS A 460 -17.35 -30.06 12.76
N TYR A 461 -17.64 -30.12 11.46
CA TYR A 461 -18.29 -29.05 10.72
C TYR A 461 -19.64 -29.52 10.17
N ALA A 462 -20.64 -28.63 10.22
CA ALA A 462 -21.95 -28.91 9.65
C ALA A 462 -21.91 -28.77 8.12
N GLU A 463 -22.45 -29.79 7.45
CA GLU A 463 -22.60 -29.81 6.00
C GLU A 463 -23.57 -28.72 5.53
N ASP A 464 -23.22 -28.04 4.44
CA ASP A 464 -24.05 -27.04 3.79
C ASP A 464 -25.23 -27.71 3.09
N PRO A 465 -26.48 -27.29 3.37
CA PRO A 465 -27.67 -27.89 2.76
C PRO A 465 -27.76 -27.68 1.23
N ASN A 466 -27.11 -26.67 0.69
CA ASN A 466 -27.10 -26.33 -0.74
C ASN A 466 -25.89 -26.92 -1.48
N CYS A 467 -24.82 -27.26 -0.76
CA CYS A 467 -23.57 -27.77 -1.31
C CYS A 467 -23.14 -29.08 -0.62
N PRO A 468 -23.72 -30.24 -1.02
CA PRO A 468 -23.41 -31.53 -0.41
C PRO A 468 -21.90 -31.86 -0.44
N GLY A 469 -21.39 -32.40 0.66
CA GLY A 469 -19.98 -32.70 0.88
C GLY A 469 -19.13 -31.53 1.38
N LEU A 470 -19.72 -30.34 1.51
CA LEU A 470 -19.02 -29.11 1.88
C LEU A 470 -19.56 -28.54 3.19
N SER A 471 -18.73 -27.84 3.94
CA SER A 471 -19.07 -27.12 5.16
C SER A 471 -19.73 -25.77 4.84
N SER A 472 -20.58 -25.29 5.74
CA SER A 472 -21.09 -23.90 5.69
C SER A 472 -20.06 -22.84 6.14
N VAL A 473 -18.94 -23.26 6.72
CA VAL A 473 -17.83 -22.37 7.15
C VAL A 473 -16.48 -22.96 6.73
N ALA A 474 -15.51 -22.10 6.40
CA ALA A 474 -14.20 -22.58 5.98
C ALA A 474 -13.54 -23.41 7.08
N THR A 475 -12.99 -24.57 6.71
CA THR A 475 -12.20 -25.42 7.58
C THR A 475 -10.84 -24.77 7.85
N ASP A 476 -10.24 -25.14 8.96
CA ASP A 476 -8.91 -24.69 9.29
C ASP A 476 -7.85 -25.34 8.39
N VAL A 477 -6.70 -24.71 8.28
CA VAL A 477 -5.68 -25.01 7.26
C VAL A 477 -5.05 -26.39 7.40
N ASP A 478 -4.77 -26.81 8.63
CA ASP A 478 -4.30 -28.16 8.95
C ASP A 478 -5.32 -29.26 8.63
N GLU A 479 -6.58 -28.88 8.42
CA GLU A 479 -7.69 -29.82 8.18
C GLU A 479 -8.06 -29.90 6.70
N ARG A 480 -7.42 -29.10 5.85
CA ARG A 480 -7.65 -29.11 4.41
C ARG A 480 -6.90 -30.25 3.73
N PRO A 481 -7.37 -30.71 2.57
CA PRO A 481 -6.60 -31.64 1.73
C PRO A 481 -5.26 -31.02 1.38
N GLY A 482 -4.23 -31.87 1.25
CA GLY A 482 -2.96 -31.43 0.70
C GLY A 482 -3.13 -30.91 -0.73
N ALA A 483 -2.37 -29.89 -1.10
CA ALA A 483 -2.23 -29.44 -2.48
C ALA A 483 -0.90 -28.71 -2.67
N THR A 484 -0.48 -28.50 -3.92
CA THR A 484 0.68 -27.63 -4.23
C THR A 484 0.44 -26.23 -3.66
N TYR A 485 -0.84 -25.87 -3.58
CA TYR A 485 -1.34 -24.71 -2.89
C TYR A 485 -2.59 -25.10 -2.08
N ILE A 486 -2.45 -25.30 -0.76
CA ILE A 486 -3.55 -25.64 0.15
C ILE A 486 -4.68 -24.61 0.08
N TRP A 487 -4.33 -23.39 -0.34
CA TRP A 487 -5.22 -22.26 -0.51
C TRP A 487 -5.83 -22.17 -1.92
N GLU A 488 -5.57 -23.14 -2.80
CA GLU A 488 -6.22 -23.30 -4.10
C GLU A 488 -7.37 -24.31 -3.99
N ARG A 489 -7.35 -25.15 -2.95
CA ARG A 489 -8.37 -26.15 -2.69
C ARG A 489 -9.54 -25.57 -1.91
N HIS A 490 -10.69 -26.20 -2.16
CA HIS A 490 -11.98 -25.81 -1.61
C HIS A 490 -11.92 -25.72 -0.08
N PRO A 491 -11.96 -24.51 0.51
CA PRO A 491 -11.72 -24.34 1.94
C PRO A 491 -12.83 -24.94 2.82
N TRP A 492 -13.92 -25.42 2.22
CA TRP A 492 -15.03 -26.05 2.94
C TRP A 492 -15.13 -27.57 2.74
N GLN A 493 -14.19 -28.22 2.04
CA GLN A 493 -14.30 -29.66 1.78
C GLN A 493 -14.32 -30.48 3.09
N LEU A 494 -15.31 -31.38 3.24
CA LEU A 494 -15.48 -32.16 4.47
C LEU A 494 -14.88 -33.56 4.40
N VAL A 495 -14.66 -34.10 3.20
CA VAL A 495 -14.15 -35.46 3.01
C VAL A 495 -13.18 -35.47 1.85
N ASP A 496 -12.02 -36.09 2.05
CA ASP A 496 -11.09 -36.45 0.99
C ASP A 496 -10.52 -37.85 1.27
N SER A 497 -10.35 -38.65 0.23
CA SER A 497 -9.76 -39.99 0.36
C SER A 497 -8.24 -39.98 0.46
N GLY A 498 -7.61 -38.83 0.19
CA GLY A 498 -6.17 -38.69 0.02
C GLY A 498 -5.62 -39.54 -1.11
N THR A 499 -4.32 -39.39 -1.35
CA THR A 499 -3.57 -40.17 -2.32
C THR A 499 -2.36 -40.77 -1.62
N PRO A 500 -2.26 -42.11 -1.52
CA PRO A 500 -1.15 -42.75 -0.82
C PRO A 500 0.21 -42.26 -1.33
N ASN A 501 1.05 -41.83 -0.39
CA ASN A 501 2.43 -41.36 -0.62
C ASN A 501 2.55 -40.17 -1.60
N LEU A 502 1.47 -39.44 -1.89
CA LEU A 502 1.54 -38.19 -2.63
C LEU A 502 1.94 -37.07 -1.65
N VAL A 503 2.98 -36.32 -2.04
CA VAL A 503 3.51 -35.20 -1.27
C VAL A 503 3.49 -33.96 -2.15
N PHE A 504 3.04 -32.85 -1.59
CA PHE A 504 3.05 -31.56 -2.25
C PHE A 504 4.31 -30.74 -1.93
N ALA A 505 4.56 -29.73 -2.76
CA ALA A 505 5.80 -28.97 -2.75
C ALA A 505 5.97 -28.04 -1.53
N GLY A 506 4.88 -27.60 -0.90
CA GLY A 506 4.91 -26.63 0.20
C GLY A 506 5.26 -25.19 -0.23
N VAL A 507 5.20 -24.89 -1.54
CA VAL A 507 5.50 -23.54 -2.09
C VAL A 507 4.55 -22.47 -1.57
N ASP A 508 3.34 -22.89 -1.20
CA ASP A 508 2.28 -22.07 -0.65
C ASP A 508 2.54 -21.57 0.76
N TYR A 509 3.17 -22.40 1.60
CA TYR A 509 3.71 -21.95 2.87
C TYR A 509 4.87 -20.98 2.65
N LEU A 510 5.82 -21.32 1.76
CA LEU A 510 7.00 -20.50 1.50
C LEU A 510 6.62 -19.10 1.04
N LEU A 511 5.73 -18.99 0.04
CA LEU A 511 5.31 -17.69 -0.49
C LEU A 511 4.59 -16.86 0.58
N ALA A 512 3.63 -17.44 1.31
CA ALA A 512 2.90 -16.73 2.35
C ALA A 512 3.83 -16.30 3.51
N TYR A 513 4.73 -17.17 3.95
CA TYR A 513 5.68 -16.87 5.01
C TYR A 513 6.64 -15.73 4.63
N TRP A 514 7.27 -15.80 3.44
CA TRP A 514 8.21 -14.76 3.02
C TRP A 514 7.50 -13.45 2.67
N LEU A 515 6.27 -13.47 2.14
CA LEU A 515 5.46 -12.27 1.95
C LEU A 515 5.11 -11.65 3.31
N GLY A 516 4.67 -12.44 4.27
CA GLY A 516 4.35 -11.97 5.62
C GLY A 516 5.55 -11.36 6.33
N ARG A 517 6.75 -11.91 6.13
CA ARG A 517 7.98 -11.32 6.65
C ARG A 517 8.30 -10.00 5.94
N HIS A 518 8.29 -9.98 4.61
CA HIS A 518 8.59 -8.79 3.82
C HIS A 518 7.64 -7.61 4.10
N ALA A 519 6.35 -7.90 4.21
CA ALA A 519 5.34 -6.91 4.56
C ALA A 519 5.44 -6.45 6.03
N GLY A 520 6.29 -7.06 6.86
CA GLY A 520 6.49 -6.70 8.27
C GLY A 520 5.40 -7.24 9.20
N PHE A 521 4.64 -8.25 8.78
CA PHE A 521 3.60 -8.88 9.57
C PHE A 521 4.13 -9.99 10.49
N LEU A 522 5.25 -10.62 10.11
CA LEU A 522 5.92 -11.63 10.90
C LEU A 522 7.18 -11.06 11.57
N CYS A 523 7.34 -11.35 12.85
CA CYS A 523 8.60 -11.08 13.56
C CYS A 523 9.71 -12.00 13.05
N GLU A 524 10.95 -11.53 13.10
CA GLU A 524 12.14 -12.36 12.88
C GLU A 524 12.48 -13.21 14.11
N ALA A 525 12.34 -12.63 15.29
CA ALA A 525 12.62 -13.27 16.58
C ALA A 525 11.90 -12.54 17.72
N ASP A 526 11.79 -13.18 18.88
CA ASP A 526 11.35 -12.51 20.11
C ASP A 526 12.33 -11.40 20.52
N GLU A 527 13.62 -11.73 20.51
CA GLU A 527 14.72 -10.80 20.75
C GLU A 527 15.65 -10.82 19.54
N LEU A 528 15.80 -9.68 18.87
CA LEU A 528 16.63 -9.52 17.69
C LEU A 528 17.87 -8.68 18.03
N THR A 529 19.04 -9.14 17.64
CA THR A 529 20.28 -8.35 17.74
C THR A 529 20.92 -8.22 16.36
N LEU A 530 21.03 -6.99 15.88
CA LEU A 530 21.68 -6.66 14.62
C LEU A 530 23.18 -6.43 14.87
N THR A 531 24.01 -7.25 14.21
CA THR A 531 25.47 -7.16 14.25
C THR A 531 26.02 -7.28 12.84
N ALA A 532 27.03 -6.46 12.50
CA ALA A 532 27.73 -6.49 11.22
C ALA A 532 26.82 -6.28 9.99
N VAL A 533 25.92 -5.30 10.06
CA VAL A 533 24.97 -4.97 8.98
C VAL A 533 25.36 -3.63 8.37
N THR A 534 25.66 -3.63 7.07
CA THR A 534 25.63 -2.39 6.27
C THR A 534 24.33 -2.38 5.49
N VAL A 535 23.51 -1.35 5.71
CA VAL A 535 22.23 -1.18 5.02
C VAL A 535 22.45 -0.27 3.83
N ASP A 536 22.42 -0.88 2.65
CA ASP A 536 22.33 -0.20 1.36
C ASP A 536 20.90 -0.38 0.83
N GLY A 537 20.23 0.72 0.47
CA GLY A 537 18.80 0.73 0.14
C GLY A 537 17.89 0.51 1.35
N SER A 538 16.61 0.21 1.12
CA SER A 538 15.63 0.09 2.20
C SER A 538 15.62 -1.33 2.82
N ARG A 539 15.77 -1.41 4.15
CA ARG A 539 15.72 -2.64 4.96
C ARG A 539 14.76 -2.45 6.12
N ARG A 540 14.06 -3.51 6.48
CA ARG A 540 13.16 -3.55 7.64
C ARG A 540 13.55 -4.70 8.56
N HIS A 541 13.57 -4.44 9.87
CA HIS A 541 13.74 -5.46 10.90
C HIS A 541 12.62 -5.42 11.92
N VAL A 542 12.05 -6.58 12.25
CA VAL A 542 10.89 -6.70 13.14
C VAL A 542 11.17 -7.69 14.26
N ALA A 543 11.18 -7.22 15.51
CA ALA A 543 11.29 -8.06 16.70
C ALA A 543 9.95 -8.14 17.46
N CYS A 544 9.59 -9.32 17.94
CA CYS A 544 8.36 -9.53 18.70
C CYS A 544 8.40 -8.85 20.07
N ARG A 545 9.58 -8.68 20.68
CA ARG A 545 9.74 -7.94 21.93
C ARG A 545 10.86 -6.93 21.84
N ASP A 546 12.08 -7.38 21.71
CA ASP A 546 13.25 -6.52 21.89
C ASP A 546 14.13 -6.52 20.65
N LEU A 547 14.59 -5.35 20.22
CA LEU A 547 15.56 -5.21 19.16
C LEU A 547 16.78 -4.46 19.68
N ARG A 548 17.98 -4.96 19.37
CA ARG A 548 19.25 -4.29 19.69
C ARG A 548 20.05 -4.08 18.40
N ALA A 549 20.59 -2.89 18.20
CA ALA A 549 21.48 -2.59 17.07
C ALA A 549 22.83 -2.10 17.58
N GLY A 550 23.91 -2.76 17.18
CA GLY A 550 25.26 -2.62 17.73
C GLY A 550 26.17 -1.58 17.07
N PRO A 551 27.44 -1.50 17.51
CA PRO A 551 28.49 -0.67 16.90
C PRO A 551 28.80 -1.00 15.44
N ASP A 552 28.43 -2.20 15.00
CA ASP A 552 28.74 -2.73 13.67
C ASP A 552 27.55 -2.61 12.69
N VAL A 553 26.56 -1.76 13.02
CA VAL A 553 25.44 -1.46 12.12
C VAL A 553 25.65 -0.07 11.53
N THR A 554 25.72 -0.01 10.20
CA THR A 554 25.89 1.23 9.43
C THR A 554 24.77 1.33 8.40
N VAL A 555 23.99 2.40 8.45
CA VAL A 555 23.07 2.78 7.38
C VAL A 555 23.84 3.67 6.42
N SER A 556 23.98 3.26 5.16
CA SER A 556 24.77 4.02 4.19
C SER A 556 24.04 5.29 3.74
N SER A 557 24.75 6.16 3.01
CA SER A 557 24.18 7.41 2.48
C SER A 557 22.95 7.24 1.56
N THR A 558 22.68 6.02 1.09
CA THR A 558 21.53 5.66 0.26
C THR A 558 20.65 4.58 0.91
N GLY A 559 20.85 4.34 2.21
CA GLY A 559 20.15 3.29 2.95
C GLY A 559 19.00 3.83 3.77
N ASP A 560 17.89 3.08 3.82
CA ASP A 560 16.80 3.32 4.76
C ASP A 560 16.70 2.11 5.68
N LEU A 561 16.70 2.30 7.00
CA LEU A 561 16.54 1.23 7.97
C LEU A 561 15.29 1.47 8.81
N ALA A 562 14.30 0.58 8.71
CA ALA A 562 13.12 0.57 9.56
C ALA A 562 13.25 -0.52 10.63
N LEU A 563 13.30 -0.12 11.91
CA LEU A 563 13.32 -1.01 13.06
C LEU A 563 11.95 -0.96 13.75
N ARG A 564 11.32 -2.12 13.94
CA ARG A 564 10.07 -2.26 14.69
C ARG A 564 10.24 -3.28 15.79
N ALA A 565 9.83 -2.98 17.01
CA ALA A 565 9.88 -3.93 18.12
C ALA A 565 8.62 -3.89 18.98
N GLY A 566 8.24 -5.02 19.58
CA GLY A 566 7.06 -5.08 20.44
C GLY A 566 7.17 -4.35 21.77
N ARG A 567 8.39 -4.11 22.26
CA ARG A 567 8.64 -3.57 23.60
C ARG A 567 9.73 -2.53 23.62
N GLN A 568 10.91 -2.81 23.07
CA GLN A 568 12.03 -1.89 23.11
C GLN A 568 12.98 -2.03 21.92
N ILE A 569 13.54 -0.90 21.49
CA ILE A 569 14.65 -0.81 20.53
C ILE A 569 15.83 -0.17 21.27
N GLN A 570 16.97 -0.85 21.28
CA GLN A 570 18.20 -0.36 21.90
C GLN A 570 19.28 -0.15 20.83
N LEU A 571 19.57 1.10 20.51
CA LEU A 571 20.74 1.46 19.70
C LEU A 571 21.96 1.58 20.62
N LEU A 572 22.92 0.67 20.48
CA LEU A 572 24.14 0.62 21.27
C LEU A 572 25.19 1.61 20.72
N PRO A 573 26.13 2.09 21.56
CA PRO A 573 27.18 3.00 21.12
C PRO A 573 27.94 2.45 19.91
N GLY A 574 28.07 3.28 18.87
CA GLY A 574 28.77 2.95 17.63
C GLY A 574 27.87 2.67 16.43
N PHE A 575 26.55 2.53 16.61
CA PHE A 575 25.58 2.52 15.51
C PHE A 575 25.74 3.80 14.65
N ARG A 576 25.75 3.68 13.32
CA ARG A 576 26.00 4.81 12.41
C ARG A 576 24.91 4.93 11.36
N VAL A 577 24.55 6.17 11.06
CA VAL A 577 23.81 6.55 9.85
C VAL A 577 24.70 7.54 9.11
N GLU A 578 25.11 7.18 7.90
CA GLU A 578 25.86 8.07 7.03
C GLU A 578 24.94 9.17 6.48
N ALA A 579 25.52 10.32 6.12
CA ALA A 579 24.75 11.44 5.61
C ALA A 579 23.97 11.03 4.34
N GLY A 580 22.65 11.15 4.37
CA GLY A 580 21.73 10.72 3.31
C GLY A 580 20.92 9.47 3.65
N GLY A 581 21.36 8.66 4.61
CA GLY A 581 20.60 7.49 5.06
C GLY A 581 19.47 7.84 6.03
N LEU A 582 18.37 7.08 6.00
CA LEU A 582 17.22 7.25 6.89
C LEU A 582 17.15 6.11 7.92
N LEU A 583 16.83 6.44 9.17
CA LEU A 583 16.50 5.47 10.21
C LEU A 583 15.11 5.77 10.77
N GLN A 584 14.22 4.80 10.67
CA GLN A 584 12.92 4.81 11.34
C GLN A 584 12.92 3.76 12.45
N ALA A 585 12.53 4.12 13.67
CA ALA A 585 12.41 3.19 14.79
C ALA A 585 11.03 3.33 15.43
N SER A 586 10.29 2.23 15.57
CA SER A 586 8.92 2.22 16.09
C SER A 586 8.71 1.10 17.12
N ILE A 587 7.96 1.41 18.18
CA ILE A 587 7.48 0.42 19.13
C ILE A 587 6.03 0.12 18.83
N ASP A 588 5.73 -1.15 18.60
CA ASP A 588 4.37 -1.63 18.37
C ASP A 588 4.01 -2.73 19.38
N PRO A 589 3.35 -2.36 20.49
CA PRO A 589 2.95 -3.30 21.54
C PRO A 589 2.11 -4.48 21.06
N THR A 590 1.43 -4.37 19.90
CA THR A 590 0.63 -5.48 19.38
C THR A 590 1.51 -6.69 19.07
N LEU A 591 2.73 -6.50 18.55
CA LEU A 591 3.69 -7.57 18.21
C LEU A 591 4.01 -8.50 19.39
N ALA A 592 4.12 -7.95 20.60
CA ALA A 592 4.45 -8.73 21.80
C ALA A 592 3.25 -9.55 22.33
N SER A 593 2.04 -9.21 21.89
CA SER A 593 0.77 -9.77 22.37
C SER A 593 0.05 -10.64 21.36
N ARG A 594 0.58 -10.78 20.13
CA ARG A 594 -0.07 -11.56 19.05
C ARG A 594 -0.19 -13.04 19.45
N PRO A 595 -1.42 -13.58 19.61
CA PRO A 595 -1.59 -14.99 19.84
C PRO A 595 -1.35 -15.74 18.53
N LEU A 596 -0.26 -16.50 18.44
CA LEU A 596 -0.03 -17.48 17.36
C LEU A 596 -0.75 -18.82 17.64
N THR A 597 -1.87 -18.76 18.39
CA THR A 597 -2.74 -19.89 18.72
C THR A 597 -4.15 -19.64 18.21
N GLY A 598 -4.77 -20.69 17.67
CA GLY A 598 -6.06 -20.64 16.99
C GLY A 598 -7.16 -20.01 17.83
N ALA A 599 -7.44 -18.73 17.59
CA ALA A 599 -8.64 -18.06 18.04
C ALA A 599 -9.76 -18.26 16.99
N PRO A 600 -11.02 -18.44 17.40
CA PRO A 600 -12.14 -18.46 16.47
C PRO A 600 -12.31 -17.07 15.82
N LEU A 601 -12.33 -17.03 14.49
CA LEU A 601 -12.68 -15.84 13.71
C LEU A 601 -14.11 -15.40 14.06
N SER A 602 -14.26 -14.15 14.49
CA SER A 602 -15.54 -13.44 14.51
C SER A 602 -15.35 -12.18 13.69
N LEU A 603 -15.62 -12.24 12.39
CA LEU A 603 -15.60 -11.08 11.51
C LEU A 603 -16.99 -10.40 11.51
N PRO A 604 -17.06 -9.06 11.43
CA PRO A 604 -18.32 -8.35 11.23
C PRO A 604 -18.88 -8.68 9.85
N THR A 605 -20.03 -9.33 9.81
CA THR A 605 -20.80 -9.61 8.60
C THR A 605 -21.30 -8.30 7.98
N HIS A 606 -20.73 -7.89 6.85
CA HIS A 606 -21.31 -6.83 6.01
C HIS A 606 -22.40 -7.45 5.12
N ALA A 607 -23.55 -7.75 5.72
CA ALA A 607 -24.75 -8.11 4.97
C ALA A 607 -25.34 -6.85 4.32
N ARG A 608 -25.23 -6.73 2.99
CA ARG A 608 -25.99 -5.77 2.19
C ARG A 608 -27.48 -5.99 2.43
N THR A 609 -28.18 -4.97 2.94
CA THR A 609 -29.62 -4.83 2.73
C THR A 609 -29.93 -3.40 2.28
N SER A 610 -30.49 -3.31 1.08
CA SER A 610 -31.04 -2.10 0.50
C SER A 610 -32.30 -1.66 1.26
N SER A 611 -32.37 -0.42 1.76
CA SER A 611 -33.63 0.35 1.75
C SER A 611 -33.41 1.84 2.05
N GLN A 612 -33.83 2.67 1.08
CA GLN A 612 -34.49 3.98 1.20
C GLN A 612 -33.92 5.03 2.18
N ALA A 613 -33.29 6.05 1.58
CA ALA A 613 -33.05 7.35 2.19
C ALA A 613 -34.36 8.16 2.36
N PRO A 614 -34.54 8.92 3.46
CA PRO A 614 -35.48 10.03 3.50
C PRO A 614 -34.79 11.37 3.24
N ALA A 615 -35.48 12.22 2.46
CA ALA A 615 -35.08 13.56 2.03
C ALA A 615 -34.82 14.56 3.20
N PRO A 616 -34.00 15.61 2.97
CA PRO A 616 -33.65 16.58 4.01
C PRO A 616 -34.75 17.61 4.24
N ARG A 617 -34.93 18.02 5.51
CA ARG A 617 -35.72 19.19 5.91
C ARG A 617 -34.83 20.42 6.01
N SER A 618 -35.42 21.53 5.56
CA SER A 618 -34.86 22.86 5.32
C SER A 618 -34.44 23.65 6.57
N GLU A 619 -33.42 24.48 6.34
CA GLU A 619 -33.18 25.86 6.82
C GLU A 619 -32.85 26.10 8.30
N ALA A 620 -31.60 26.53 8.51
CA ALA A 620 -31.27 27.66 9.39
C ALA A 620 -30.28 28.58 8.67
N ARG A 621 -30.79 29.73 8.17
CA ARG A 621 -29.99 30.85 7.68
C ARG A 621 -29.24 31.52 8.83
N GLY A 622 -27.97 31.84 8.57
CA GLY A 622 -27.41 33.14 8.89
C GLY A 622 -26.34 33.16 9.97
N GLN A 623 -25.08 33.18 9.54
CA GLN A 623 -24.11 34.22 9.90
C GLN A 623 -23.00 34.25 8.85
N THR A 624 -22.88 35.38 8.18
CA THR A 624 -21.87 35.71 7.17
C THR A 624 -20.47 35.67 7.77
N ALA A 625 -19.58 34.94 7.11
CA ALA A 625 -18.14 34.90 7.36
C ALA A 625 -17.56 36.32 7.53
N GLY A 626 -17.02 36.61 8.71
CA GLY A 626 -16.15 37.76 8.92
C GLY A 626 -14.84 37.52 8.20
N ALA A 627 -14.42 38.47 7.37
CA ALA A 627 -13.25 38.41 6.51
C ALA A 627 -12.00 37.86 7.23
N LEU A 628 -11.56 36.68 6.80
CA LEU A 628 -10.30 36.07 7.21
C LEU A 628 -9.15 36.83 6.52
N SER A 629 -8.24 37.38 7.33
CA SER A 629 -6.99 37.97 6.82
C SER A 629 -6.07 36.85 6.33
N PRO A 630 -5.20 37.10 5.32
CA PRO A 630 -4.39 36.05 4.73
C PRO A 630 -3.38 35.48 5.75
N PRO A 631 -3.24 34.15 5.79
CA PRO A 631 -2.42 33.42 6.75
C PRO A 631 -0.97 33.22 6.29
N MET A 632 -0.11 32.77 7.22
CA MET A 632 1.33 32.59 7.00
C MET A 632 1.68 31.20 6.45
N PRO A 633 2.66 31.08 5.54
CA PRO A 633 3.20 29.79 5.11
C PRO A 633 3.95 29.09 6.25
N ALA A 634 4.02 27.76 6.21
CA ALA A 634 4.83 26.98 7.14
C ALA A 634 6.34 27.26 6.92
N PRO A 635 7.20 27.12 7.95
CA PRO A 635 8.64 27.24 7.78
C PRO A 635 9.17 26.27 6.71
N GLY A 636 9.81 26.81 5.68
CA GLY A 636 10.38 26.05 4.56
C GLY A 636 9.50 25.98 3.31
N ALA A 637 8.19 26.20 3.44
CA ALA A 637 7.28 26.39 2.30
C ALA A 637 7.27 27.87 1.88
N GLU A 638 7.06 28.12 0.59
CA GLU A 638 7.08 29.47 0.02
C GLU A 638 5.71 29.84 -0.54
N ALA A 639 5.15 30.96 -0.09
CA ALA A 639 3.92 31.50 -0.63
C ALA A 639 4.14 32.03 -2.06
N LEU A 640 3.26 31.66 -2.99
CA LEU A 640 3.36 32.00 -4.40
C LEU A 640 2.45 33.15 -4.79
N THR A 641 2.92 33.92 -5.77
CA THR A 641 2.14 34.92 -6.51
C THR A 641 1.81 34.39 -7.90
N TRP A 642 0.87 35.03 -8.61
CA TRP A 642 0.51 34.64 -9.97
C TRP A 642 1.73 34.49 -10.89
N SER A 643 2.64 35.48 -10.90
CA SER A 643 3.84 35.45 -11.75
C SER A 643 4.85 34.37 -11.37
N MET A 644 4.74 33.82 -10.16
CA MET A 644 5.59 32.71 -9.68
C MET A 644 4.99 31.33 -9.99
N LEU A 645 3.73 31.26 -10.42
CA LEU A 645 3.13 30.01 -10.86
C LEU A 645 3.76 29.57 -12.19
N PRO A 646 3.95 28.26 -12.41
CA PRO A 646 4.31 27.71 -13.72
C PRO A 646 3.36 28.19 -14.81
N ALA A 647 3.87 28.42 -16.02
CA ALA A 647 3.07 28.96 -17.12
C ALA A 647 1.91 28.03 -17.49
N GLU A 648 2.14 26.72 -17.37
CA GLU A 648 1.20 25.65 -17.62
C GLU A 648 0.05 25.70 -16.60
N LEU A 649 0.36 25.91 -15.32
CA LEU A 649 -0.66 26.11 -14.29
C LEU A 649 -1.44 27.41 -14.52
N GLN A 650 -0.77 28.51 -14.90
CA GLN A 650 -1.45 29.77 -15.23
C GLN A 650 -2.45 29.59 -16.38
N GLU A 651 -2.08 28.85 -17.43
CA GLU A 651 -2.96 28.55 -18.56
C GLU A 651 -4.19 27.75 -18.13
N GLN A 652 -4.00 26.70 -17.33
CA GLN A 652 -5.10 25.88 -16.80
C GLN A 652 -6.05 26.71 -15.92
N LEU A 653 -5.52 27.58 -15.06
CA LEU A 653 -6.32 28.47 -14.22
C LEU A 653 -7.10 29.50 -15.04
N LEU A 654 -6.48 30.09 -16.07
CA LEU A 654 -7.14 31.03 -16.97
C LEU A 654 -8.26 30.36 -17.79
N ALA A 655 -8.08 29.11 -18.20
CA ALA A 655 -9.10 28.35 -18.93
C ALA A 655 -10.39 28.14 -18.11
N HIS A 656 -10.29 28.18 -16.78
CA HIS A 656 -11.41 27.98 -15.85
C HIS A 656 -11.88 29.26 -15.16
N ASP A 657 -11.38 30.44 -15.57
CA ASP A 657 -11.63 31.74 -14.89
C ASP A 657 -11.36 31.65 -13.37
N ALA A 658 -10.33 30.86 -13.00
CA ALA A 658 -10.11 30.41 -11.64
C ALA A 658 -9.48 31.51 -10.78
N LYS A 659 -10.06 31.68 -9.58
CA LYS A 659 -9.55 32.60 -8.56
C LYS A 659 -8.90 31.80 -7.45
N ILE A 660 -7.57 31.78 -7.44
CA ILE A 660 -6.83 31.05 -6.42
C ILE A 660 -6.45 31.95 -5.25
N HIS A 661 -6.26 31.33 -4.09
CA HIS A 661 -5.76 31.96 -2.87
C HIS A 661 -4.91 30.97 -2.06
N ASP A 662 -4.09 31.49 -1.15
CA ASP A 662 -3.19 30.73 -0.27
C ASP A 662 -2.19 29.79 -0.99
N ALA A 663 -1.81 30.14 -2.23
CA ALA A 663 -0.89 29.34 -3.02
C ALA A 663 0.49 29.20 -2.36
N GLN A 664 1.00 27.98 -2.25
CA GLN A 664 2.29 27.65 -1.64
C GLN A 664 3.03 26.59 -2.44
N ARG A 665 4.36 26.64 -2.42
CA ARG A 665 5.23 25.56 -2.89
C ARG A 665 6.09 24.97 -1.78
N ASP A 666 6.51 23.73 -1.98
CA ASP A 666 7.55 23.10 -1.19
C ASP A 666 8.95 23.65 -1.52
N SER A 667 9.96 23.19 -0.79
CA SER A 667 11.33 23.68 -0.93
C SER A 667 12.03 23.27 -2.23
N THR A 668 11.56 22.19 -2.89
CA THR A 668 12.09 21.76 -4.19
C THR A 668 11.38 22.45 -5.36
N GLY A 669 10.16 22.94 -5.13
CA GLY A 669 9.30 23.51 -6.16
C GLY A 669 8.57 22.46 -6.99
N ASP A 670 8.51 21.21 -6.53
CA ASP A 670 7.87 20.09 -7.22
C ASP A 670 6.36 20.05 -6.97
N ILE A 671 5.92 20.59 -5.83
CA ILE A 671 4.52 20.58 -5.40
C ILE A 671 4.06 22.02 -5.16
N ILE A 672 2.91 22.36 -5.75
CA ILE A 672 2.20 23.61 -5.48
C ILE A 672 0.82 23.27 -4.93
N VAL A 673 0.41 23.86 -3.83
CA VAL A 673 -0.96 23.74 -3.30
C VAL A 673 -1.64 25.09 -3.29
N PHE A 674 -2.96 25.12 -3.52
CA PHE A 674 -3.76 26.35 -3.47
C PHE A 674 -5.23 26.01 -3.23
N ALA A 675 -6.01 27.02 -2.83
CA ALA A 675 -7.45 26.89 -2.72
C ALA A 675 -8.16 27.67 -3.84
N THR A 676 -9.31 27.21 -4.32
CA THR A 676 -10.13 27.89 -5.34
C THR A 676 -11.57 27.41 -5.31
N GLU A 677 -12.53 28.28 -5.67
CA GLU A 677 -13.94 27.93 -5.89
C GLU A 677 -14.21 27.38 -7.31
N ALA A 678 -13.23 27.50 -8.21
CA ALA A 678 -13.37 27.03 -9.57
C ALA A 678 -13.14 25.51 -9.66
N PRO A 679 -14.00 24.76 -10.35
CA PRO A 679 -13.83 23.32 -10.54
C PRO A 679 -12.73 23.06 -11.56
N LEU A 680 -11.53 22.73 -11.09
CA LEU A 680 -10.37 22.43 -11.94
C LEU A 680 -10.21 20.93 -12.21
N ALA A 681 -11.01 20.09 -11.55
CA ALA A 681 -11.06 18.65 -11.74
C ALA A 681 -12.53 18.21 -11.93
N TRP A 682 -12.76 17.08 -12.61
CA TRP A 682 -14.13 16.63 -12.92
C TRP A 682 -14.87 16.10 -11.67
N GLU A 683 -14.12 15.69 -10.65
CA GLU A 683 -14.60 15.27 -9.34
C GLU A 683 -15.07 16.46 -8.48
N ASP A 684 -14.70 17.69 -8.85
CA ASP A 684 -15.16 18.91 -8.20
C ASP A 684 -16.56 19.29 -8.67
N THR A 685 -17.54 18.97 -7.82
CA THR A 685 -18.96 19.05 -8.15
C THR A 685 -19.76 19.91 -7.17
N ASN A 686 -19.12 20.49 -6.15
CA ASN A 686 -19.81 21.11 -5.02
C ASN A 686 -20.02 22.64 -5.18
N GLY A 687 -19.28 23.29 -6.08
CA GLY A 687 -19.26 24.75 -6.25
C GLY A 687 -18.83 25.52 -5.01
N GLN A 688 -18.01 24.92 -4.13
CA GLN A 688 -17.40 25.53 -2.96
C GLN A 688 -15.90 25.71 -3.19
N SER A 689 -15.22 26.41 -2.27
CA SER A 689 -13.76 26.45 -2.29
C SER A 689 -13.20 25.08 -1.92
N ASP A 690 -12.22 24.61 -2.68
CA ASP A 690 -11.55 23.34 -2.49
C ASP A 690 -10.03 23.47 -2.58
N ILE A 691 -9.32 22.48 -2.03
CA ILE A 691 -7.85 22.44 -2.00
C ILE A 691 -7.36 21.62 -3.18
N TYR A 692 -6.52 22.25 -3.99
CA TYR A 692 -5.86 21.62 -5.13
C TYR A 692 -4.36 21.51 -4.91
N LEU A 693 -3.79 20.42 -5.43
CA LEU A 693 -2.37 20.20 -5.57
C LEU A 693 -2.02 20.16 -7.06
N TYR A 694 -0.97 20.86 -7.44
CA TYR A 694 -0.36 20.82 -8.75
C TYR A 694 1.03 20.17 -8.65
N ALA A 695 1.20 19.04 -9.32
CA ALA A 695 2.47 18.36 -9.45
C ALA A 695 3.23 18.94 -10.64
N VAL A 696 4.32 19.66 -10.36
CA VAL A 696 5.03 20.46 -11.37
C VAL A 696 5.69 19.58 -12.45
N ALA A 697 6.25 18.44 -12.06
CA ALA A 697 6.96 17.55 -12.98
C ALA A 697 6.05 16.84 -14.00
N SER A 698 4.79 16.59 -13.64
CA SER A 698 3.80 15.89 -14.48
C SER A 698 2.73 16.81 -15.07
N GLU A 699 2.73 18.09 -14.67
CA GLU A 699 1.74 19.10 -15.05
C GLU A 699 0.29 18.73 -14.68
N ARG A 700 0.12 17.93 -13.62
CA ARG A 700 -1.19 17.42 -13.18
C ARG A 700 -1.77 18.16 -11.99
N LEU A 701 -3.07 18.44 -12.06
CA LEU A 701 -3.89 18.93 -10.95
C LEU A 701 -4.60 17.76 -10.25
N HIS A 702 -4.59 17.79 -8.92
CA HIS A 702 -5.27 16.85 -8.06
C HIS A 702 -6.14 17.61 -7.05
N LEU A 703 -7.41 17.24 -6.96
CA LEU A 703 -8.28 17.69 -5.87
C LEU A 703 -7.88 16.94 -4.59
N VAL A 704 -7.53 17.68 -3.54
CA VAL A 704 -7.05 17.12 -2.26
C VAL A 704 -8.18 17.01 -1.23
N SER A 705 -9.12 17.97 -1.22
CA SER A 705 -10.28 17.97 -0.33
C SER A 705 -11.39 17.00 -0.80
N LEU A 706 -10.99 15.77 -1.13
CA LEU A 706 -11.89 14.69 -1.51
C LEU A 706 -12.63 14.11 -0.31
N ALA A 707 -13.91 13.87 -0.51
CA ALA A 707 -14.73 13.03 0.34
C ALA A 707 -14.45 11.54 0.12
N LEU A 708 -14.98 10.71 1.02
CA LEU A 708 -14.80 9.26 0.98
C LEU A 708 -15.37 8.57 -0.27
N ASP A 709 -16.24 9.25 -1.02
CA ASP A 709 -16.85 8.79 -2.27
C ASP A 709 -16.04 9.18 -3.51
N GLY A 710 -14.89 9.84 -3.35
CA GLY A 710 -14.02 10.25 -4.45
C GLY A 710 -14.43 11.55 -5.13
N TYR A 711 -15.42 12.27 -4.61
CA TYR A 711 -15.80 13.61 -5.09
C TYR A 711 -15.36 14.70 -4.11
N ALA A 712 -15.50 15.97 -4.49
CA ALA A 712 -15.26 17.08 -3.57
C ALA A 712 -16.08 16.97 -2.27
N GLY A 713 -15.50 17.44 -1.17
CA GLY A 713 -16.18 17.57 0.11
C GLY A 713 -17.51 18.30 0.01
N ASN A 714 -18.48 17.99 0.86
CA ASN A 714 -19.79 18.64 0.84
C ASN A 714 -19.81 20.04 1.47
N GLY A 715 -18.65 20.65 1.69
CA GLY A 715 -18.46 21.96 2.32
C GLY A 715 -17.13 22.59 1.94
N SER A 716 -16.99 23.89 2.22
CA SER A 716 -15.83 24.67 1.82
C SER A 716 -14.56 24.23 2.55
N SER A 717 -13.47 24.13 1.80
CA SER A 717 -12.11 23.89 2.24
C SER A 717 -11.18 25.05 1.86
N ASP A 718 -10.34 25.48 2.80
CA ASP A 718 -9.45 26.63 2.68
C ASP A 718 -8.22 26.51 3.59
N GLU A 719 -7.40 27.56 3.68
CA GLU A 719 -6.21 27.61 4.52
C GLU A 719 -5.22 26.43 4.33
N PRO A 720 -4.83 26.05 3.07
CA PRO A 720 -3.84 24.99 2.87
C PRO A 720 -2.48 25.41 3.44
N ARG A 721 -1.75 24.48 4.06
CA ARG A 721 -0.41 24.66 4.63
C ARG A 721 0.44 23.46 4.29
N LEU A 722 1.36 23.65 3.37
CA LEU A 722 2.31 22.62 2.95
C LEU A 722 3.52 22.66 3.89
N ASP A 723 4.03 21.50 4.30
CA ASP A 723 5.32 21.45 4.96
C ASP A 723 6.46 21.73 3.96
N GLY A 724 7.63 22.13 4.45
CA GLY A 724 8.75 22.49 3.56
C GLY A 724 9.26 21.35 2.68
N LEU A 725 8.93 20.09 2.98
CA LEU A 725 9.36 18.90 2.23
C LEU A 725 8.29 18.36 1.27
N GLY A 726 7.09 18.91 1.24
CA GLY A 726 6.01 18.42 0.39
C GLY A 726 5.45 17.05 0.81
N GLN A 727 5.57 16.66 2.08
CA GLN A 727 5.10 15.39 2.61
C GLN A 727 3.77 15.51 3.35
N GLN A 728 3.49 16.67 3.94
CA GLN A 728 2.31 16.88 4.78
C GLN A 728 1.61 18.17 4.37
N LEU A 729 0.31 18.09 4.19
CA LEU A 729 -0.56 19.23 3.94
C LEU A 729 -1.59 19.33 5.07
N LEU A 730 -1.70 20.50 5.69
CA LEU A 730 -2.79 20.80 6.61
C LEU A 730 -3.77 21.74 5.92
N PHE A 731 -5.07 21.52 6.05
CA PHE A 731 -6.08 22.43 5.53
C PHE A 731 -7.28 22.49 6.46
N ARG A 732 -8.06 23.56 6.35
CA ARG A 732 -9.31 23.71 7.10
C ARG A 732 -10.48 23.33 6.19
N SER A 733 -11.48 22.65 6.74
CA SER A 733 -12.72 22.37 6.01
C SER A 733 -13.94 22.36 6.91
N THR A 734 -15.06 22.77 6.34
CA THR A 734 -16.42 22.63 6.91
C THR A 734 -17.16 21.40 6.39
N ALA A 735 -16.54 20.64 5.49
CA ALA A 735 -17.12 19.43 4.92
C ALA A 735 -17.26 18.31 5.97
N THR A 736 -18.42 17.70 6.00
CA THR A 736 -18.80 16.64 6.94
C THR A 736 -18.57 15.24 6.38
N ASN A 737 -17.89 15.08 5.24
CA ASN A 737 -17.74 13.80 4.54
C ASN A 737 -16.28 13.49 4.11
N LEU A 738 -15.29 14.26 4.58
CA LEU A 738 -13.88 14.04 4.24
C LEU A 738 -13.24 12.84 4.94
N VAL A 739 -13.78 12.41 6.09
CA VAL A 739 -13.25 11.27 6.87
C VAL A 739 -14.37 10.45 7.51
N VAL A 740 -14.08 9.20 7.85
CA VAL A 740 -15.02 8.29 8.51
C VAL A 740 -15.29 8.75 9.95
N GLY A 741 -16.50 8.51 10.46
CA GLY A 741 -16.86 8.67 11.86
C GLY A 741 -17.79 9.85 12.14
N ALA A 742 -17.84 10.31 13.39
CA ALA A 742 -18.69 11.43 13.81
C ALA A 742 -18.21 12.73 13.15
N GLN A 743 -19.14 13.59 12.72
CA GLN A 743 -18.88 14.82 11.96
C GLN A 743 -19.78 15.96 12.45
N ASN A 744 -19.44 17.20 12.13
CA ASN A 744 -20.25 18.38 12.40
C ASN A 744 -19.93 19.51 11.41
N ASP A 745 -20.73 20.57 11.42
CA ASP A 745 -20.61 21.69 10.49
C ASP A 745 -19.63 22.78 10.96
N PHE A 746 -18.87 22.53 12.04
CA PHE A 746 -17.82 23.46 12.47
C PHE A 746 -16.58 23.27 11.60
N ALA A 747 -15.85 24.35 11.35
CA ALA A 747 -14.60 24.27 10.61
C ALA A 747 -13.58 23.43 11.40
N GLN A 748 -13.16 22.31 10.82
CA GLN A 748 -12.17 21.38 11.36
C GLN A 748 -10.85 21.49 10.58
N LEU A 749 -9.75 21.09 11.21
CA LEU A 749 -8.46 20.96 10.54
C LEU A 749 -8.24 19.51 10.10
N TYR A 750 -7.77 19.33 8.88
CA TYR A 750 -7.48 18.05 8.26
C TYR A 750 -6.02 18.01 7.84
N GLN A 751 -5.36 16.89 8.14
CA GLN A 751 -4.01 16.57 7.70
C GLN A 751 -4.12 15.60 6.53
N HIS A 752 -3.50 15.94 5.41
CA HIS A 752 -3.35 15.09 4.24
C HIS A 752 -1.88 14.71 4.10
N ASP A 753 -1.61 13.40 4.14
CA ASP A 753 -0.28 12.85 3.89
C ASP A 753 -0.09 12.67 2.39
N LEU A 754 0.86 13.40 1.81
CA LEU A 754 1.12 13.42 0.37
C LEU A 754 1.89 12.18 -0.11
N GLY A 755 2.53 11.42 0.78
CA GLY A 755 3.25 10.20 0.43
C GLY A 755 2.33 8.98 0.24
N ILE A 756 1.21 8.94 0.97
CA ILE A 756 0.24 7.83 0.91
C ILE A 756 -1.18 8.26 0.49
N GLY A 757 -1.43 9.55 0.30
CA GLY A 757 -2.72 10.10 -0.17
C GLY A 757 -3.86 10.02 0.84
N SER A 758 -3.55 10.02 2.15
CA SER A 758 -4.56 9.82 3.22
C SER A 758 -4.93 11.14 3.90
N THR A 759 -6.23 11.39 4.07
CA THR A 759 -6.76 12.53 4.83
C THR A 759 -7.25 12.07 6.21
N THR A 760 -6.80 12.74 7.27
CA THR A 760 -7.25 12.52 8.65
C THR A 760 -7.67 13.82 9.30
N ARG A 761 -8.63 13.78 10.21
CA ARG A 761 -9.05 14.97 10.97
C ARG A 761 -8.13 15.20 12.15
N LEU A 762 -7.47 16.35 12.17
CA LEU A 762 -6.55 16.75 13.23
C LEU A 762 -7.28 17.22 14.49
N THR A 763 -8.39 17.95 14.33
CA THR A 763 -9.19 18.54 15.42
C THR A 763 -10.26 17.58 15.94
N GLN A 764 -9.81 16.46 16.51
CA GLN A 764 -10.66 15.49 17.17
C GLN A 764 -10.25 15.20 18.62
N THR A 765 -11.19 14.65 19.40
CA THR A 765 -10.95 14.13 20.75
C THR A 765 -10.27 12.76 20.70
N ALA A 766 -9.76 12.28 21.83
CA ALA A 766 -9.16 10.94 21.93
C ALA A 766 -10.14 9.77 21.62
N ARG A 767 -11.44 10.06 21.50
CA ARG A 767 -12.49 9.09 21.09
C ARG A 767 -12.91 9.25 19.63
N GLY A 768 -12.23 10.11 18.86
CA GLY A 768 -12.55 10.38 17.45
C GLY A 768 -13.74 11.32 17.23
N GLU A 769 -14.23 11.99 18.27
CA GLU A 769 -15.31 12.99 18.13
C GLU A 769 -14.74 14.32 17.60
N PRO A 770 -15.47 15.02 16.71
CA PRO A 770 -15.01 16.31 16.19
C PRO A 770 -14.98 17.41 17.27
N GLY A 771 -14.15 18.43 17.05
CA GLY A 771 -14.15 19.65 17.86
C GLY A 771 -15.52 20.35 17.81
N THR A 772 -15.98 20.83 18.96
CA THR A 772 -17.28 21.49 19.15
C THR A 772 -17.26 23.01 18.89
N GLY A 773 -16.26 23.47 18.14
CA GLY A 773 -16.07 24.87 17.76
C GLY A 773 -15.09 24.97 16.58
N ASN A 774 -15.05 26.13 15.93
CA ASN A 774 -14.22 26.33 14.76
C ASN A 774 -12.74 26.27 15.12
N SER A 775 -11.94 25.70 14.23
CA SER A 775 -10.48 25.65 14.32
C SER A 775 -9.86 26.24 13.06
N GLY A 776 -8.72 26.93 13.19
CA GLY A 776 -8.08 27.63 12.09
C GLY A 776 -6.77 28.28 12.49
N GLN A 777 -6.25 29.19 11.65
CA GLN A 777 -4.96 29.87 11.87
C GLN A 777 -3.82 28.88 12.09
N ALA A 778 -3.89 27.76 11.37
CA ALA A 778 -2.98 26.66 11.57
C ALA A 778 -1.68 26.84 10.76
N ILE A 779 -0.58 26.37 11.32
CA ILE A 779 0.74 26.28 10.66
C ILE A 779 1.37 24.92 10.97
N LEU A 780 2.21 24.43 10.05
CA LEU A 780 3.08 23.28 10.26
C LEU A 780 4.46 23.77 10.70
N ALA A 781 5.11 23.08 11.65
CA ALA A 781 6.46 23.38 12.11
C ALA A 781 7.15 22.09 12.55
N GLY A 782 8.02 21.53 11.71
CA GLY A 782 8.66 20.24 11.95
C GLY A 782 7.62 19.12 12.04
N THR A 783 7.54 18.46 13.19
CA THR A 783 6.54 17.38 13.45
C THR A 783 5.30 17.87 14.20
N TRP A 784 5.11 19.20 14.27
CA TRP A 784 4.01 19.84 14.98
C TRP A 784 3.05 20.55 14.03
N ALA A 785 1.74 20.46 14.32
CA ALA A 785 0.74 21.42 13.89
C ALA A 785 0.46 22.41 15.03
N ILE A 786 0.49 23.71 14.76
CA ILE A 786 0.17 24.77 15.72
C ILE A 786 -1.07 25.49 15.23
N PHE A 787 -2.13 25.57 16.04
CA PHE A 787 -3.43 26.07 15.59
C PHE A 787 -4.26 26.66 16.72
N HIS A 788 -5.20 27.55 16.35
CA HIS A 788 -6.21 28.10 17.25
C HIS A 788 -7.51 27.31 17.15
N THR A 789 -8.21 27.15 18.27
CA THR A 789 -9.52 26.49 18.31
C THR A 789 -10.48 27.14 19.31
N GLU A 790 -11.74 27.24 18.91
CA GLU A 790 -12.88 27.63 19.75
C GLU A 790 -13.54 26.43 20.45
N ALA A 791 -13.05 25.21 20.20
CA ALA A 791 -13.67 23.99 20.67
C ALA A 791 -13.45 23.75 22.17
N ALA A 792 -14.54 23.56 22.91
CA ALA A 792 -14.48 23.29 24.35
C ALA A 792 -14.10 21.84 24.70
N ASN A 793 -14.20 20.91 23.75
CA ASN A 793 -14.01 19.47 23.96
C ASN A 793 -12.67 18.90 23.46
N LEU A 794 -11.80 19.71 22.83
CA LEU A 794 -10.52 19.23 22.27
C LEU A 794 -9.41 19.07 23.32
N ALA A 795 -9.55 19.71 24.47
CA ALA A 795 -8.63 19.58 25.60
C ALA A 795 -9.38 19.83 26.91
N ALA A 796 -8.85 19.32 28.02
CA ALA A 796 -9.46 19.44 29.34
C ALA A 796 -9.66 20.90 29.82
N ALA A 797 -9.01 21.87 29.17
CA ALA A 797 -8.98 23.26 29.58
C ALA A 797 -9.65 24.24 28.60
N GLY A 798 -10.27 23.75 27.51
CA GLY A 798 -11.16 24.54 26.65
C GLY A 798 -10.51 25.21 25.42
N PRO A 799 -11.10 26.31 24.90
CA PRO A 799 -10.61 27.05 23.73
C PRO A 799 -9.23 27.69 23.93
N GLY A 800 -8.47 27.88 22.84
CA GLY A 800 -7.16 28.53 22.88
C GLY A 800 -6.25 28.15 21.72
N LEU A 801 -4.98 28.50 21.85
CA LEU A 801 -3.91 28.12 20.92
C LEU A 801 -3.22 26.84 21.39
N TYR A 802 -2.98 25.90 20.49
CA TYR A 802 -2.41 24.59 20.77
C TYR A 802 -1.30 24.24 19.79
N ARG A 803 -0.33 23.43 20.25
CA ARG A 803 0.53 22.62 19.38
C ARG A 803 0.18 21.15 19.54
N GLN A 804 0.15 20.43 18.43
CA GLN A 804 -0.16 19.01 18.37
C GLN A 804 0.92 18.26 17.60
N GLN A 805 1.41 17.19 18.19
CA GLN A 805 2.37 16.30 17.55
C GLN A 805 1.64 15.48 16.48
N LEU A 806 2.14 15.49 15.25
CA LEU A 806 1.52 14.81 14.12
C LEU A 806 1.60 13.27 14.25
N SER A 807 2.61 12.74 14.93
CA SER A 807 2.84 11.29 15.03
C SER A 807 1.96 10.56 16.06
N ASP A 808 1.53 11.23 17.13
CA ASP A 808 0.78 10.61 18.23
C ASP A 808 -0.44 11.41 18.70
N ALA A 809 -0.75 12.52 18.02
CA ALA A 809 -1.83 13.45 18.35
C ALA A 809 -1.77 14.06 19.76
N SER A 810 -0.61 13.99 20.44
CA SER A 810 -0.44 14.63 21.75
C SER A 810 -0.54 16.15 21.60
N ARG A 811 -1.33 16.78 22.47
CA ARG A 811 -1.71 18.20 22.34
C ARG A 811 -1.32 19.00 23.58
N GLN A 812 -0.72 20.16 23.38
CA GLN A 812 -0.23 21.05 24.45
C GLN A 812 -0.70 22.49 24.20
N PRO A 813 -1.19 23.21 25.23
CA PRO A 813 -1.58 24.60 25.06
C PRO A 813 -0.36 25.50 24.84
N VAL A 814 -0.53 26.52 24.01
CA VAL A 814 0.45 27.55 23.69
C VAL A 814 -0.11 28.90 24.15
N GLY A 815 0.48 29.46 25.21
CA GLY A 815 -0.03 30.67 25.83
C GLY A 815 -1.08 30.36 26.91
N LEU A 816 -0.82 30.87 28.11
CA LEU A 816 -1.67 30.68 29.27
C LEU A 816 -2.20 32.02 29.78
N ASP A 817 -3.42 32.00 30.30
CA ASP A 817 -4.02 33.13 30.99
C ASP A 817 -3.42 33.32 32.40
N GLU A 818 -3.94 34.29 33.15
CA GLU A 818 -3.49 34.58 34.51
C GLU A 818 -3.76 33.43 35.52
N TRP A 819 -4.58 32.45 35.15
CA TRP A 819 -4.96 31.28 35.94
C TRP A 819 -4.21 30.01 35.53
N GLY A 820 -3.31 30.10 34.54
CA GLY A 820 -2.57 28.97 34.01
C GLY A 820 -3.41 28.06 33.10
N LEU A 821 -4.56 28.54 32.62
CA LEU A 821 -5.40 27.87 31.64
C LEU A 821 -5.04 28.36 30.22
N PRO A 822 -5.37 27.60 29.16
CA PRO A 822 -5.19 28.06 27.79
C PRO A 822 -5.89 29.40 27.59
N ASP A 823 -5.17 30.36 27.02
CA ASP A 823 -5.75 31.68 26.76
C ASP A 823 -6.56 31.65 25.45
N PRO A 824 -7.90 31.83 25.50
CA PRO A 824 -8.73 31.85 24.30
C PRO A 824 -8.41 33.02 23.36
N ALA A 825 -7.75 34.06 23.87
CA ALA A 825 -7.38 35.24 23.11
C ALA A 825 -6.00 35.14 22.44
N ALA A 826 -5.21 34.10 22.77
CA ALA A 826 -3.96 33.80 22.07
C ALA A 826 -4.26 33.35 20.62
N SER A 827 -3.66 34.02 19.65
CA SER A 827 -3.97 33.81 18.23
C SER A 827 -2.76 34.10 17.32
N ARG A 828 -2.91 33.86 16.02
CA ARG A 828 -1.92 34.09 14.95
C ARG A 828 -0.50 33.59 15.31
N PRO A 829 -0.33 32.26 15.43
CA PRO A 829 0.96 31.68 15.73
C PRO A 829 1.96 31.88 14.58
N ALA A 830 3.23 32.05 14.94
CA ALA A 830 4.39 31.93 14.08
C ALA A 830 5.38 30.99 14.78
N ALA A 831 6.15 30.20 14.03
CA ALA A 831 7.10 29.27 14.62
C ALA A 831 8.41 29.21 13.84
N ASP A 832 9.47 28.78 14.53
CA ASP A 832 10.69 28.30 13.87
C ASP A 832 10.44 26.93 13.21
N SER A 833 11.40 26.44 12.42
CA SER A 833 11.19 25.19 11.66
C SER A 833 11.08 23.93 12.52
N ALA A 834 11.51 23.97 13.77
CA ALA A 834 11.36 22.86 14.70
C ALA A 834 10.04 22.88 15.49
N GLY A 835 9.32 24.00 15.48
CA GLY A 835 8.20 24.24 16.41
C GLY A 835 8.66 24.37 17.87
N ALA A 836 9.95 24.65 18.07
CA ALA A 836 10.57 24.81 19.38
C ALA A 836 10.28 26.21 19.94
N GLU A 837 10.29 27.23 19.07
CA GLU A 837 9.94 28.58 19.42
C GLU A 837 8.64 28.99 18.74
N ILE A 838 7.70 29.53 19.52
CA ILE A 838 6.41 29.96 19.00
C ILE A 838 6.15 31.40 19.42
N ALA A 839 5.97 32.28 18.44
CA ALA A 839 5.47 33.62 18.65
C ALA A 839 3.96 33.65 18.43
N TYR A 840 3.22 34.40 19.24
CA TYR A 840 1.78 34.56 19.08
C TYR A 840 1.34 35.94 19.58
N GLN A 841 0.15 36.38 19.18
CA GLN A 841 -0.41 37.64 19.64
C GLN A 841 -1.48 37.40 20.73
N ARG A 842 -1.58 38.34 21.67
CA ARG A 842 -2.62 38.36 22.71
C ARG A 842 -3.05 39.79 23.01
N PRO A 843 -4.36 40.08 23.13
CA PRO A 843 -4.85 41.36 23.61
C PRO A 843 -4.62 41.52 25.11
N GLU A 844 -4.09 42.66 25.52
CA GLU A 844 -3.93 43.06 26.92
C GLU A 844 -5.21 43.76 27.44
N PRO A 845 -5.39 43.92 28.77
CA PRO A 845 -6.57 44.57 29.36
C PRO A 845 -6.86 45.99 28.86
N ASN A 846 -5.87 46.67 28.27
CA ASN A 846 -6.03 47.98 27.64
C ASN A 846 -6.57 47.91 26.20
N GLY A 847 -6.88 46.72 25.69
CA GLY A 847 -7.38 46.46 24.33
C GLY A 847 -6.29 46.38 23.26
N MET A 848 -5.02 46.61 23.61
CA MET A 848 -3.91 46.60 22.64
C MET A 848 -3.35 45.18 22.52
N ARG A 849 -3.02 44.75 21.31
CA ARG A 849 -2.37 43.47 21.06
C ARG A 849 -0.87 43.57 21.30
N GLN A 850 -0.29 42.52 21.86
CA GLN A 850 1.14 42.37 22.11
C GLN A 850 1.62 41.04 21.53
N ILE A 851 2.91 40.95 21.21
CA ILE A 851 3.58 39.71 20.79
C ILE A 851 4.20 39.01 22.01
N TYR A 852 3.95 37.72 22.13
CA TYR A 852 4.52 36.82 23.12
C TYR A 852 5.38 35.78 22.43
N LEU A 853 6.43 35.31 23.10
CA LEU A 853 7.29 34.22 22.64
C LEU A 853 7.35 33.15 23.72
N THR A 854 7.29 31.88 23.33
CA THR A 854 7.48 30.74 24.23
C THR A 854 8.59 29.84 23.72
N ASP A 855 9.43 29.36 24.63
CA ASP A 855 10.56 28.43 24.40
C ASP A 855 10.21 26.96 24.74
N ALA A 856 8.90 26.68 24.90
CA ALA A 856 8.26 25.38 25.09
C ALA A 856 7.69 25.06 26.49
N VAL A 857 7.86 25.86 27.54
CA VAL A 857 7.09 25.70 28.81
C VAL A 857 6.74 27.02 29.52
N GLN A 858 7.41 28.14 29.25
CA GLN A 858 7.04 29.45 29.80
C GLN A 858 6.85 30.48 28.70
N ALA A 859 5.71 31.18 28.74
CA ALA A 859 5.49 32.35 27.90
C ALA A 859 6.23 33.54 28.50
N GLU A 860 7.23 34.06 27.79
CA GLU A 860 7.82 35.34 28.13
C GLU A 860 7.13 36.43 27.30
N ARG A 861 6.59 37.45 27.98
CA ARG A 861 6.17 38.67 27.29
C ARG A 861 7.42 39.34 26.75
N LEU A 862 7.53 39.44 25.42
CA LEU A 862 8.55 40.30 24.81
C LEU A 862 8.18 41.76 25.06
N SER A 863 8.61 42.28 26.21
CA SER A 863 8.54 43.72 26.48
C SER A 863 9.72 44.40 25.79
N LEU A 864 9.67 44.50 24.46
CA LEU A 864 10.56 45.39 23.72
C LEU A 864 10.03 46.81 23.96
N THR A 865 10.86 47.63 24.60
CA THR A 865 10.58 49.01 25.05
C THR A 865 9.62 49.77 24.14
N SER A 866 8.37 49.96 24.59
CA SER A 866 7.45 50.91 23.97
C SER A 866 8.07 52.30 24.02
N ASP A 867 8.16 52.99 22.89
CA ASP A 867 8.60 54.38 22.85
C ASP A 867 7.65 55.24 23.72
N PRO A 868 8.11 55.81 24.85
CA PRO A 868 7.25 56.55 25.77
C PRO A 868 6.66 57.82 25.12
N VAL A 869 7.20 58.27 23.98
CA VAL A 869 6.69 59.43 23.23
C VAL A 869 5.47 59.07 22.37
N LEU A 870 5.33 57.81 21.94
CA LEU A 870 4.32 57.41 20.95
C LEU A 870 3.00 56.91 21.55
N GLY A 871 2.91 56.80 22.88
CA GLY A 871 1.68 56.40 23.58
C GLY A 871 1.38 54.89 23.48
N GLN A 872 0.09 54.51 23.48
CA GLN A 872 -0.33 53.11 23.35
C GLN A 872 -0.14 52.60 21.91
N LEU A 873 0.53 51.46 21.76
CA LEU A 873 0.93 50.87 20.49
C LEU A 873 0.32 49.48 20.33
N ASP A 874 -0.22 49.20 19.14
CA ASP A 874 -0.85 47.93 18.78
C ASP A 874 0.14 47.09 17.99
N HIS A 875 0.35 45.84 18.39
CA HIS A 875 1.27 44.94 17.71
C HIS A 875 0.48 43.90 16.93
N CYS A 876 0.91 43.61 15.70
CA CYS A 876 0.38 42.47 14.98
C CYS A 876 1.47 41.71 14.25
N CYS A 877 1.14 40.43 14.10
CA CYS A 877 1.65 39.53 13.09
C CYS A 877 3.16 39.37 13.20
N ALA A 878 3.56 38.38 14.00
CA ALA A 878 4.94 38.01 14.18
C ALA A 878 5.37 37.01 13.09
N ALA A 879 6.66 37.00 12.77
CA ALA A 879 7.31 35.96 12.01
C ALA A 879 8.66 35.62 12.66
N LEU A 880 9.02 34.34 12.59
CA LEU A 880 10.30 33.82 13.08
C LEU A 880 11.12 33.31 11.89
N SER A 881 12.43 33.50 11.95
CA SER A 881 13.33 32.82 11.00
C SER A 881 13.35 31.31 11.27
N ARG A 882 13.82 30.55 10.29
CA ARG A 882 13.91 29.08 10.34
C ARG A 882 14.58 28.54 11.62
N ASP A 883 15.62 29.24 12.09
CA ASP A 883 16.43 28.93 13.26
C ASP A 883 15.97 29.62 14.56
N GLY A 884 14.87 30.38 14.51
CA GLY A 884 14.38 31.21 15.63
C GLY A 884 15.26 32.43 15.95
N GLY A 885 16.37 32.64 15.24
CA GLY A 885 17.36 33.67 15.55
C GLY A 885 16.90 35.11 15.30
N LEU A 886 15.91 35.29 14.42
CA LEU A 886 15.28 36.57 14.07
C LEU A 886 13.79 36.54 14.35
N LEU A 887 13.29 37.59 15.00
CA LEU A 887 11.87 37.87 15.19
C LEU A 887 11.51 39.16 14.47
N ALA A 888 10.50 39.12 13.60
CA ALA A 888 9.93 40.29 12.96
C ALA A 888 8.47 40.48 13.40
N TYR A 889 8.03 41.71 13.64
CA TYR A 889 6.62 42.01 13.91
C TYR A 889 6.27 43.45 13.52
N ARG A 890 4.98 43.73 13.34
CA ARG A 890 4.49 45.08 13.07
C ARG A 890 4.00 45.77 14.34
N GLU A 891 4.28 47.06 14.44
CA GLU A 891 3.77 47.97 15.46
C GLU A 891 3.01 49.13 14.82
N GLN A 892 1.90 49.56 15.41
CA GLN A 892 1.04 50.61 14.86
C GLN A 892 0.48 51.54 15.97
N THR A 893 0.39 52.84 15.67
CA THR A 893 -0.33 53.81 16.53
C THR A 893 -1.83 53.79 16.27
N SER A 894 -2.62 54.33 17.19
CA SER A 894 -4.05 54.56 17.00
C SER A 894 -4.40 55.47 15.80
N GLN A 895 -3.43 56.23 15.27
CA GLN A 895 -3.58 57.10 14.11
C GLN A 895 -3.15 56.43 12.78
N GLY A 896 -2.82 55.13 12.79
CA GLY A 896 -2.49 54.39 11.57
C GLY A 896 -1.02 54.45 11.13
N GLN A 897 -0.14 55.08 11.92
CA GLN A 897 1.28 55.07 11.62
C GLN A 897 1.89 53.74 12.09
N ALA A 898 2.55 53.01 11.19
CA ALA A 898 3.08 51.69 11.46
C ALA A 898 4.59 51.55 11.18
N TRP A 899 5.21 50.61 11.87
CA TRP A 899 6.63 50.26 11.76
C TRP A 899 6.82 48.74 11.78
N LEU A 900 7.83 48.28 11.04
CA LEU A 900 8.38 46.95 11.15
C LEU A 900 9.50 46.94 12.19
N HIS A 901 9.43 45.97 13.09
CA HIS A 901 10.47 45.68 14.06
C HIS A 901 11.15 44.38 13.66
N VAL A 902 12.49 44.36 13.68
CA VAL A 902 13.30 43.17 13.46
C VAL A 902 14.29 43.05 14.61
N TYR A 903 14.18 41.97 15.37
CA TYR A 903 15.00 41.69 16.53
C TYR A 903 15.86 40.45 16.29
N HIS A 904 17.18 40.62 16.36
CA HIS A 904 18.12 39.52 16.32
C HIS A 904 18.41 39.04 17.74
N ARG A 905 17.85 37.88 18.07
CA ARG A 905 17.83 37.35 19.43
C ARG A 905 19.22 36.93 19.93
N ASN A 906 20.03 36.32 19.07
CA ASN A 906 21.38 35.85 19.43
C ASN A 906 22.43 36.98 19.51
N GLN A 907 22.22 38.10 18.79
CA GLN A 907 23.15 39.22 18.74
C GLN A 907 22.70 40.41 19.61
N GLY A 908 21.45 40.41 20.08
CA GLY A 908 20.84 41.53 20.81
C GLY A 908 20.67 42.80 19.98
N SER A 909 20.73 42.71 18.65
CA SER A 909 20.55 43.86 17.75
C SER A 909 19.08 44.04 17.36
N TYR A 910 18.65 45.29 17.25
CA TYR A 910 17.25 45.67 17.03
C TYR A 910 17.16 46.75 15.97
N TYR A 911 16.23 46.58 15.04
CA TYR A 911 15.98 47.50 13.94
C TYR A 911 14.49 47.87 13.90
N ARG A 912 14.22 49.16 13.67
CA ARG A 912 12.88 49.70 13.47
C ARG A 912 12.81 50.43 12.13
N LEU A 913 11.92 49.99 11.26
CA LEU A 913 11.78 50.48 9.90
C LEU A 913 10.35 50.99 9.66
N PRO A 914 10.12 52.03 8.84
CA PRO A 914 8.77 52.46 8.48
C PRO A 914 7.99 51.33 7.79
N TRP A 915 6.72 51.14 8.15
CA TRP A 915 5.80 50.24 7.42
C TRP A 915 5.06 51.03 6.32
N PRO A 916 4.77 50.44 5.14
CA PRO A 916 3.97 51.08 4.11
C PRO A 916 2.62 51.58 4.64
N ARG A 917 2.11 52.70 4.11
CA ARG A 917 0.79 53.25 4.47
C ARG A 917 -0.36 52.64 3.64
N ASP A 918 -0.06 51.61 2.86
CA ASP A 918 -1.07 50.88 2.09
C ASP A 918 -2.01 50.14 3.04
N GLU A 919 -3.32 50.35 2.90
CA GLU A 919 -4.35 49.75 3.75
C GLU A 919 -4.39 48.21 3.59
N THR A 920 -4.08 47.70 2.40
CA THR A 920 -4.05 46.26 2.10
C THR A 920 -2.93 45.52 2.84
N LEU A 921 -1.90 46.27 3.26
CA LEU A 921 -0.73 45.78 3.98
C LEU A 921 -0.85 45.92 5.50
N GLN A 922 -1.90 46.59 6.00
CA GLN A 922 -2.11 46.79 7.45
C GLN A 922 -2.65 45.54 8.15
N SER A 923 -2.86 44.41 7.49
CA SER A 923 -3.24 43.14 8.10
C SER A 923 -2.22 42.02 7.89
N GLN A 924 -1.18 42.28 7.11
CA GLN A 924 -0.18 41.31 6.66
C GLN A 924 0.94 41.11 7.67
N ALA A 925 1.37 39.86 7.82
CA ALA A 925 2.59 39.51 8.54
C ALA A 925 3.82 39.81 7.65
N PRO A 926 4.97 40.18 8.23
CA PRO A 926 6.24 40.07 7.52
C PRO A 926 6.56 38.57 7.30
N VAL A 927 7.33 38.21 6.26
CA VAL A 927 7.75 36.82 6.02
C VAL A 927 9.24 36.79 5.74
N PHE A 928 9.92 35.78 6.31
CA PHE A 928 11.30 35.47 5.98
C PHE A 928 11.34 34.55 4.75
N ASN A 929 12.30 34.76 3.86
CA ASN A 929 12.54 33.83 2.75
C ASN A 929 13.04 32.46 3.24
N HIS A 930 13.11 31.48 2.34
CA HIS A 930 13.46 30.09 2.64
C HIS A 930 14.78 29.92 3.43
N ASP A 931 15.80 30.74 3.16
CA ASP A 931 17.10 30.70 3.86
C ASP A 931 17.17 31.59 5.11
N GLY A 932 16.10 32.31 5.44
CA GLY A 932 16.01 33.22 6.58
C GLY A 932 16.89 34.47 6.48
N SER A 933 17.56 34.70 5.34
CA SER A 933 18.52 35.79 5.16
C SER A 933 17.87 37.10 4.72
N GLU A 934 16.64 37.07 4.24
CA GLU A 934 15.90 38.23 3.73
C GLU A 934 14.50 38.32 4.32
N LEU A 935 14.07 39.55 4.60
CA LEU A 935 12.71 39.85 5.04
C LEU A 935 11.92 40.48 3.89
N TRP A 936 10.76 39.91 3.62
CA TRP A 936 9.86 40.28 2.54
C TRP A 936 8.53 40.78 3.13
N TRP A 937 7.83 41.67 2.42
CA TRP A 937 6.44 42.07 2.73
C TRP A 937 5.55 41.98 1.50
N LEU A 938 4.25 41.76 1.68
CA LEU A 938 3.24 41.82 0.61
C LEU A 938 3.12 43.26 0.03
N ASN A 939 2.71 43.41 -1.23
CA ASN A 939 2.53 44.61 -2.06
C ASN A 939 1.72 44.14 -3.29
N PRO A 940 0.65 44.73 -3.82
CA PRO A 940 -0.18 44.01 -4.84
C PRO A 940 0.30 44.01 -6.32
N GLU A 941 0.12 42.91 -7.08
CA GLU A 941 0.29 42.77 -8.55
C GLU A 941 -1.03 42.31 -9.22
N GLN A 942 -1.37 42.84 -10.41
CA GLN A 942 -2.66 42.57 -11.09
C GLN A 942 -2.53 41.61 -12.27
N GLY A 943 -3.21 40.46 -12.20
CA GLY A 943 -3.55 39.62 -13.36
C GLY A 943 -4.90 40.01 -13.98
N PRO A 944 -5.21 39.59 -15.22
CA PRO A 944 -6.44 40.00 -15.91
C PRO A 944 -7.69 39.38 -15.26
N GLY A 945 -8.55 40.23 -14.65
CA GLY A 945 -9.88 39.84 -14.15
C GLY A 945 -10.14 39.92 -12.64
N LEU A 946 -9.16 40.35 -11.81
CA LEU A 946 -9.29 40.35 -10.34
C LEU A 946 -9.00 41.72 -9.66
N PRO A 947 -9.68 42.05 -8.54
CA PRO A 947 -9.23 43.10 -7.61
C PRO A 947 -7.95 42.68 -6.84
N GLU A 948 -7.20 43.66 -6.32
CA GLU A 948 -5.82 43.59 -5.73
C GLU A 948 -5.38 42.21 -5.19
N VAL A 949 -4.39 41.59 -5.85
CA VAL A 949 -3.68 40.40 -5.35
C VAL A 949 -2.34 40.81 -4.79
N LEU A 950 -2.02 40.42 -3.56
CA LEU A 950 -0.82 40.79 -2.81
C LEU A 950 0.43 39.97 -3.27
N HIS A 951 1.58 40.62 -3.50
CA HIS A 951 2.93 40.15 -3.93
C HIS A 951 4.05 40.47 -2.93
N TRP A 952 5.03 39.59 -2.71
CA TRP A 952 6.12 39.86 -1.78
C TRP A 952 7.26 40.71 -2.41
N MET A 953 7.57 41.89 -1.89
CA MET A 953 8.70 42.75 -2.30
C MET A 953 9.85 42.65 -1.27
N LYS A 954 11.09 42.50 -1.76
CA LYS A 954 12.29 42.68 -0.95
C LYS A 954 12.29 44.09 -0.35
N ASN A 955 12.43 44.20 0.97
CA ASN A 955 12.49 45.47 1.66
C ASN A 955 13.48 46.46 0.96
N PRO A 956 13.01 47.55 0.31
CA PRO A 956 13.80 48.43 -0.53
C PRO A 956 14.74 49.34 0.27
N PHE A 957 14.69 49.31 1.61
CA PHE A 957 15.63 50.05 2.46
C PHE A 957 17.09 49.53 2.32
N GLY A 958 17.34 48.46 1.54
CA GLY A 958 18.68 47.91 1.27
C GLY A 958 19.45 48.46 0.05
N THR A 959 18.93 49.41 -0.73
CA THR A 959 19.69 50.02 -1.86
C THR A 959 20.36 51.32 -1.44
N ALA A 960 21.54 51.61 -2.01
CA ALA A 960 22.40 52.73 -1.62
C ALA A 960 21.75 54.14 -1.72
N GLU A 961 20.63 54.27 -2.43
CA GLU A 961 19.91 55.53 -2.63
C GLU A 961 18.99 55.93 -1.46
N ASN A 962 18.62 55.02 -0.55
CA ASN A 962 17.65 55.27 0.53
C ASN A 962 18.23 55.23 1.97
N ARG A 963 19.53 55.51 2.13
CA ARG A 963 20.15 55.63 3.47
C ARG A 963 19.54 56.79 4.28
N PRO A 964 19.11 56.58 5.54
CA PRO A 964 18.92 57.68 6.47
C PRO A 964 20.24 58.43 6.67
N SER A 965 20.17 59.76 6.77
CA SER A 965 21.34 60.65 6.87
C SER A 965 22.17 60.46 8.16
N ASP A 966 21.72 59.64 9.10
CA ASP A 966 22.36 59.38 10.39
C ASP A 966 23.33 58.18 10.38
N GLY A 967 23.39 57.43 9.27
CA GLY A 967 24.41 56.38 9.08
C GLY A 967 24.15 55.05 9.80
N SER A 968 22.92 54.77 10.28
CA SER A 968 22.61 53.43 10.81
C SER A 968 22.70 52.37 9.70
N ALA A 969 23.51 51.33 9.91
CA ALA A 969 23.76 50.26 8.94
C ALA A 969 22.49 49.44 8.68
N ILE A 970 22.12 49.34 7.40
CA ILE A 970 20.95 48.61 6.92
C ILE A 970 21.43 47.25 6.41
N VAL A 971 20.87 46.20 6.99
CA VAL A 971 21.24 44.78 6.89
C VAL A 971 21.76 44.38 5.49
N LYS A 972 23.05 44.05 5.42
CA LYS A 972 23.60 43.02 4.53
C LYS A 972 23.98 41.85 5.42
N VAL A 973 23.26 40.73 5.37
CA VAL A 973 23.83 39.47 5.88
C VAL A 973 24.54 38.80 4.71
N LYS A 974 25.87 38.89 4.69
CA LYS A 974 26.73 38.00 3.91
C LYS A 974 27.87 37.48 4.80
N ALA A 975 27.91 36.15 4.90
CA ALA A 975 28.97 35.22 5.33
C ALA A 975 29.36 35.15 6.82
N ALA A 976 29.20 33.96 7.43
CA ALA A 976 30.21 32.89 7.37
C ALA A 976 29.53 31.51 7.27
#